data_AF-A0A5E4M3Z7-F1
#
_entry.id   AF-A0A5E4M3Z7-F1
#
_cell.length_a   1.000
_cell.length_b   1.000
_cell.length_c   1.000
_cell.angle_alpha   90.00
_cell.angle_beta   90.00
_cell.angle_gamma   90.00
#
_symmetry.space_group_name_H-M   'P 1'
#
loop_
_entity.id
_entity.type
_entity.pdbx_description
1 polymer ?
#
loop_
_entity_poly.entity_id
_entity_poly.type
_entity_poly.pdbx_seq_one_letter_code
_entity_poly.pdbx_strand_id
1 'polypeptide(L)'
;MNTINTLVYLLPDHEIVSKIIYLMCRNNTVRPELANTCLINHIIEFLKKGYDHYLIQAMCHLLKCPHNRLRFSRLEHGINIFIDLLCNKDPVPKKLALHTLIYFQYSNILLKALIKKNLIPLLIKDLSLYVKSNKVLHVREDESKVQSFNTNSSPSICTSPARTSSMSPITSNKTTYSPLKDDNITTNTNSPDYSPVCESFDTESVNADESKSDISDIIEEEIFVELPNTYVSLTRGGIIIEALTNIIYAQNISELLASKDVWETMFDYIDYIKDEDINTNVVKILDKITCEVQNFKGILIDGFILSVHQRMCRPIHDLDKCKTCVLKNVIGIKIITNASNTFQSKFAEDMMISKMIEPDTSDTNQKLKTLISVTAPLVIQTRPKQLIEMLCRYKVYTNLCNIILDDQNPSFGDAVGAIMSLFKTLKIIYKKPHYERCRSNQKCRNRVFPKKTTVTLVMDDGTLINANKSFLSLKSPMFEAMFRCGGFKEAYENTIRLNDITSECFNCLLRLLDDYCECKLPTNINVFLELIIITDKYMLNELFDRIYPAFMKYMSVENCSIIYEWVKKTGFRLQINPSADFEVIKYLLHSNSKFSDRVKAIQDITRNDYGQHFIDDLSIILKPGLECSIYGDHNATSSLFYLSHFPNALETLKMT
;
A
#
# COMPACT_ATOMS: atom_id res chain seq x y z
N MET A 1 -19.44 41.52 35.43
CA MET A 1 -20.74 41.00 34.95
C MET A 1 -21.62 42.10 34.35
N ASN A 2 -21.81 43.24 35.03
CA ASN A 2 -22.71 44.31 34.54
C ASN A 2 -22.42 44.76 33.10
N THR A 3 -21.16 44.96 32.73
CA THR A 3 -20.79 45.42 31.38
C THR A 3 -21.18 44.44 30.26
N ILE A 4 -21.06 43.12 30.49
CA ILE A 4 -21.41 42.11 29.47
C ILE A 4 -22.92 42.01 29.31
N ASN A 5 -23.68 42.12 30.41
CA ASN A 5 -25.14 42.15 30.35
C ASN A 5 -25.64 43.39 29.59
N THR A 6 -25.00 44.54 29.80
CA THR A 6 -25.30 45.76 29.03
C THR A 6 -25.01 45.58 27.54
N LEU A 7 -23.85 45.01 27.18
CA LEU A 7 -23.52 44.73 25.78
C LEU A 7 -24.53 43.74 25.15
N VAL A 8 -24.89 42.67 25.86
CA VAL A 8 -25.89 41.70 25.37
C VAL A 8 -27.26 42.36 25.17
N TYR A 9 -27.66 43.29 26.04
CA TYR A 9 -28.92 44.01 25.90
C TYR A 9 -28.93 44.94 24.68
N LEU A 10 -27.79 45.57 24.37
CA LEU A 10 -27.63 46.48 23.22
C LEU A 10 -27.40 45.74 21.88
N LEU A 11 -27.20 44.42 21.91
CA LEU A 11 -26.92 43.61 20.73
C LEU A 11 -27.96 43.73 19.60
N PRO A 12 -29.28 43.78 19.88
CA PRO A 12 -30.29 43.94 18.82
C PRO A 12 -30.28 45.31 18.15
N ASP A 13 -29.79 46.34 18.83
CA ASP A 13 -29.97 47.73 18.42
C ASP A 13 -28.72 48.31 17.73
N HIS A 14 -27.55 47.69 17.91
CA HIS A 14 -26.27 48.24 17.44
C HIS A 14 -25.31 47.17 16.90
N GLU A 15 -25.04 47.19 15.59
CA GLU A 15 -24.12 46.27 14.90
C GLU A 15 -22.67 46.32 15.44
N ILE A 16 -22.24 47.49 15.94
CA ILE A 16 -20.91 47.67 16.53
C ILE A 16 -20.69 46.79 17.76
N VAL A 17 -21.76 46.43 18.46
CA VAL A 17 -21.72 45.58 19.66
C VAL A 17 -21.25 44.17 19.30
N SER A 18 -21.69 43.62 18.16
CA SER A 18 -21.22 42.32 17.67
C SER A 18 -19.71 42.32 17.43
N LYS A 19 -19.17 43.40 16.85
CA LYS A 19 -17.73 43.58 16.62
C LYS A 19 -16.95 43.68 17.94
N ILE A 20 -17.46 44.42 18.93
CA ILE A 20 -16.86 44.52 20.28
C ILE A 20 -16.83 43.15 20.96
N ILE A 21 -17.95 42.42 20.95
CA ILE A 21 -18.05 41.08 21.54
C ILE A 21 -17.05 40.13 20.88
N TYR A 22 -16.92 40.18 19.55
CA TYR A 22 -15.92 39.42 18.82
C TYR A 22 -14.49 39.73 19.27
N LEU A 23 -14.11 41.01 19.32
CA LEU A 23 -12.76 41.43 19.75
C LEU A 23 -12.45 40.97 21.18
N MET A 24 -13.44 41.02 22.08
CA MET A 24 -13.31 40.48 23.44
C MET A 24 -13.10 38.96 23.44
N CYS A 25 -13.84 38.21 22.62
CA CYS A 25 -13.72 36.74 22.53
C CYS A 25 -12.40 36.29 21.87
N ARG A 26 -11.84 37.11 20.97
CA ARG A 26 -10.54 36.88 20.32
C ARG A 26 -9.41 36.90 21.36
N ASN A 27 -9.49 37.77 22.36
CA ASN A 27 -8.47 37.84 23.42
C ASN A 27 -8.48 36.58 24.31
N ASN A 28 -7.34 35.89 24.36
CA ASN A 28 -7.18 34.66 25.14
C ASN A 28 -7.27 34.89 26.66
N THR A 29 -6.89 36.08 27.16
CA THR A 29 -6.89 36.37 28.60
C THR A 29 -8.29 36.57 29.15
N VAL A 30 -9.18 37.19 28.37
CA VAL A 30 -10.56 37.54 28.78
C VAL A 30 -11.53 36.37 28.56
N ARG A 31 -11.20 35.43 27.67
CA ARG A 31 -12.08 34.31 27.29
C ARG A 31 -12.58 33.44 28.46
N PRO A 32 -11.77 33.06 29.47
CA PRO A 32 -12.26 32.29 30.61
C PRO A 32 -13.31 33.04 31.42
N GLU A 33 -13.16 34.35 31.61
CA GLU A 33 -14.13 35.19 32.31
C GLU A 33 -15.44 35.30 31.52
N LEU A 34 -15.34 35.50 30.20
CA LEU A 34 -16.51 35.50 29.30
C LEU A 34 -17.25 34.17 29.35
N ALA A 35 -16.54 33.06 29.46
CA ALA A 35 -17.16 31.74 29.56
C ALA A 35 -18.08 31.62 30.79
N ASN A 36 -17.78 32.33 31.89
CA ASN A 36 -18.62 32.31 33.09
C ASN A 36 -19.95 33.05 32.90
N THR A 37 -20.00 34.04 32.01
CA THR A 37 -21.16 34.96 31.85
C THR A 37 -22.35 34.44 31.04
N CYS A 38 -22.33 33.18 30.59
CA CYS A 38 -23.37 32.60 29.71
C CYS A 38 -23.54 33.36 28.37
N LEU A 39 -22.54 34.14 27.95
CA LEU A 39 -22.54 34.89 26.70
C LEU A 39 -22.86 34.00 25.48
N ILE A 40 -22.37 32.75 25.48
CA ILE A 40 -22.65 31.80 24.40
C ILE A 40 -24.15 31.54 24.18
N ASN A 41 -24.96 31.54 25.24
CA ASN A 41 -26.40 31.33 25.12
C ASN A 41 -27.05 32.51 24.39
N HIS A 42 -26.69 33.73 24.78
CA HIS A 42 -27.21 34.96 24.17
C HIS A 42 -26.81 35.09 22.71
N ILE A 43 -25.55 34.77 22.38
CA ILE A 43 -25.07 34.74 21.00
C ILE A 43 -25.90 33.75 20.17
N ILE A 44 -26.19 32.56 20.70
CA ILE A 44 -26.99 31.55 19.99
C ILE A 44 -28.43 32.01 19.80
N GLU A 45 -29.08 32.57 20.83
CA GLU A 45 -30.43 33.12 20.70
C GLU A 45 -30.50 34.24 19.65
N PHE A 46 -29.44 35.04 19.52
CA PHE A 46 -29.36 36.05 18.48
C PHE A 46 -29.17 35.44 17.09
N LEU A 47 -28.22 34.51 16.95
CA LEU A 47 -27.92 33.82 15.69
C LEU A 47 -29.09 32.96 15.18
N LYS A 48 -30.06 32.62 16.03
CA LYS A 48 -31.34 32.02 15.57
C LYS A 48 -32.16 32.97 14.70
N LYS A 49 -32.05 34.28 14.92
CA LYS A 49 -32.87 35.30 14.24
C LYS A 49 -32.26 35.77 12.92
N GLY A 50 -30.95 35.63 12.76
CA GLY A 50 -30.24 36.08 11.57
C GLY A 50 -28.76 35.71 11.57
N TYR A 51 -28.13 35.85 10.39
CA TYR A 51 -26.71 35.64 10.22
C TYR A 51 -25.93 36.89 10.65
N ASP A 52 -25.00 36.73 11.60
CA ASP A 52 -24.05 37.78 11.98
C ASP A 52 -22.63 37.19 12.00
N HIS A 53 -21.77 37.70 11.12
CA HIS A 53 -20.43 37.20 10.92
C HIS A 53 -19.55 37.32 12.17
N TYR A 54 -19.59 38.45 12.88
CA TYR A 54 -18.79 38.69 14.08
C TYR A 54 -19.22 37.78 15.23
N LEU A 55 -20.53 37.59 15.40
CA LEU A 55 -21.07 36.71 16.43
C LEU A 55 -20.78 35.22 16.16
N ILE A 56 -20.76 34.80 14.90
CA ILE A 56 -20.28 33.47 14.51
C ILE A 56 -18.81 33.28 14.90
N GLN A 57 -17.97 34.27 14.58
CA GLN A 57 -16.55 34.19 14.97
C GLN A 57 -16.40 34.17 16.50
N ALA A 58 -17.13 35.02 17.21
CA ALA A 58 -17.16 35.06 18.66
C ALA A 58 -17.57 33.71 19.27
N MET A 59 -18.63 33.08 18.75
CA MET A 59 -19.07 31.74 19.13
C MET A 59 -17.95 30.71 18.94
N CYS A 60 -17.31 30.67 17.77
CA CYS A 60 -16.19 29.76 17.49
C CYS A 60 -15.01 29.95 18.44
N HIS A 61 -14.69 31.19 18.83
CA HIS A 61 -13.66 31.48 19.83
C HIS A 61 -14.07 31.04 21.24
N LEU A 62 -15.30 31.31 21.66
CA LEU A 62 -15.82 30.90 22.97
C LEU A 62 -15.83 29.38 23.13
N LEU A 63 -16.13 28.65 22.06
CA LEU A 63 -16.11 27.19 22.00
C LEU A 63 -14.72 26.56 22.17
N LYS A 64 -13.64 27.36 22.12
CA LYS A 64 -12.30 26.90 22.51
C LYS A 64 -12.18 26.68 24.03
N CYS A 65 -13.08 27.24 24.84
CA CYS A 65 -13.13 27.01 26.29
C CYS A 65 -13.97 25.77 26.66
N PRO A 66 -13.48 24.87 27.54
CA PRO A 66 -14.22 23.67 27.98
C PRO A 66 -15.60 23.95 28.58
N HIS A 67 -15.72 24.99 29.43
CA HIS A 67 -16.97 25.34 30.10
C HIS A 67 -18.08 25.71 29.10
N ASN A 68 -17.73 26.46 28.07
CA ASN A 68 -18.66 26.83 27.01
C ASN A 68 -19.09 25.63 26.17
N ARG A 69 -18.19 24.66 25.90
CA ARG A 69 -18.57 23.43 25.17
C ARG A 69 -19.61 22.60 25.91
N LEU A 70 -19.50 22.52 27.25
CA LEU A 70 -20.48 21.82 28.08
C LEU A 70 -21.84 22.51 28.08
N ARG A 71 -21.88 23.84 28.06
CA ARG A 71 -23.13 24.61 27.95
C ARG A 71 -23.73 24.47 26.56
N PHE A 72 -22.89 24.62 25.54
CA PHE A 72 -23.25 24.50 24.14
C PHE A 72 -23.87 23.14 23.80
N SER A 73 -23.40 22.04 24.39
CA SER A 73 -23.96 20.70 24.16
C SER A 73 -25.42 20.54 24.61
N ARG A 74 -25.94 21.46 25.43
CA ARG A 74 -27.33 21.50 25.87
C ARG A 74 -28.23 22.38 24.99
N LEU A 75 -27.64 23.12 24.05
CA LEU A 75 -28.36 24.06 23.20
C LEU A 75 -28.56 23.45 21.81
N GLU A 76 -29.70 22.78 21.60
CA GLU A 76 -29.98 22.08 20.33
C GLU A 76 -29.87 23.01 19.11
N HIS A 77 -30.40 24.23 19.22
CA HIS A 77 -30.27 25.22 18.16
C HIS A 77 -28.83 25.65 17.90
N GLY A 78 -27.99 25.75 18.95
CA GLY A 78 -26.58 26.07 18.79
C GLY A 78 -25.86 25.01 17.96
N ILE A 79 -26.16 23.73 18.24
CA ILE A 79 -25.63 22.60 17.48
C ILE A 79 -26.07 22.69 16.01
N ASN A 80 -27.34 22.99 15.74
CA ASN A 80 -27.84 23.14 14.37
C ASN A 80 -27.13 24.31 13.64
N ILE A 81 -27.01 25.48 14.27
CA ILE A 81 -26.28 26.63 13.74
C ILE A 81 -24.83 26.26 13.39
N PHE A 82 -24.17 25.48 14.25
CA PHE A 82 -22.79 25.05 14.01
C PHE A 82 -22.68 24.02 12.87
N ILE A 83 -23.66 23.13 12.70
CA ILE A 83 -23.73 22.23 11.54
C ILE A 83 -23.97 23.03 10.25
N ASP A 84 -24.89 24.01 10.28
CA ASP A 84 -25.17 24.89 9.13
C ASP A 84 -23.93 25.71 8.74
N LEU A 85 -23.15 26.13 9.73
CA LEU A 85 -21.87 26.80 9.53
C LEU A 85 -20.85 25.92 8.78
N LEU A 86 -20.80 24.62 9.10
CA LEU A 86 -19.95 23.65 8.39
C LEU A 86 -20.46 23.36 6.96
N CYS A 87 -21.76 23.53 6.72
CA CYS A 87 -22.40 23.44 5.40
C CYS A 87 -22.27 24.73 4.57
N ASN A 88 -21.83 25.84 5.17
CA ASN A 88 -21.82 27.15 4.50
C ASN A 88 -20.95 27.13 3.22
N LYS A 89 -21.40 27.86 2.20
CA LYS A 89 -20.66 28.07 0.94
C LYS A 89 -19.47 29.00 1.14
N ASP A 90 -19.56 29.94 2.08
CA ASP A 90 -18.47 30.85 2.41
C ASP A 90 -17.30 30.09 3.06
N PRO A 91 -16.09 30.12 2.47
CA PRO A 91 -14.93 29.41 2.99
C PRO A 91 -14.45 29.93 4.35
N VAL A 92 -14.67 31.20 4.70
CA VAL A 92 -14.08 31.80 5.91
C VAL A 92 -14.76 31.29 7.20
N PRO A 93 -16.09 31.40 7.38
CA PRO A 93 -16.78 30.88 8.55
C PRO A 93 -16.66 29.37 8.67
N LYS A 94 -16.67 28.68 7.52
CA LYS A 94 -16.52 27.23 7.44
C LYS A 94 -15.14 26.76 7.89
N LYS A 95 -14.06 27.41 7.45
CA LYS A 95 -12.69 27.11 7.90
C LYS A 95 -12.56 27.33 9.41
N LEU A 96 -13.16 28.40 9.93
CA LEU A 96 -13.16 28.67 11.37
C LEU A 96 -13.91 27.60 12.16
N ALA A 97 -15.07 27.17 11.68
CA ALA A 97 -15.85 26.07 12.26
C ALA A 97 -15.06 24.76 12.31
N LEU A 98 -14.42 24.39 11.20
CA LEU A 98 -13.57 23.20 11.11
C LEU A 98 -12.39 23.27 12.09
N HIS A 99 -11.75 24.42 12.23
CA HIS A 99 -10.69 24.60 13.22
C HIS A 99 -11.24 24.51 14.66
N THR A 100 -12.45 25.00 14.90
CA THR A 100 -13.09 24.90 16.22
C THR A 100 -13.38 23.44 16.61
N LEU A 101 -13.69 22.56 15.65
CA LEU A 101 -13.94 21.12 15.91
C LEU A 101 -12.76 20.40 16.58
N ILE A 102 -11.51 20.80 16.28
CA ILE A 102 -10.32 20.18 16.89
C ILE A 102 -10.37 20.27 18.42
N TYR A 103 -10.91 21.37 18.97
CA TYR A 103 -11.02 21.57 20.41
C TYR A 103 -12.11 20.70 21.06
N PHE A 104 -12.93 19.99 20.28
CA PHE A 104 -14.03 19.17 20.80
C PHE A 104 -13.57 17.79 21.26
N GLN A 105 -12.30 17.42 21.02
CA GLN A 105 -11.69 16.16 21.47
C GLN A 105 -11.91 15.89 22.98
N TYR A 106 -12.05 16.93 23.80
CA TYR A 106 -12.26 16.82 25.24
C TYR A 106 -13.74 16.84 25.67
N SER A 107 -14.70 16.75 24.73
CA SER A 107 -16.13 16.82 25.03
C SER A 107 -16.94 15.75 24.30
N ASN A 108 -16.92 14.53 24.87
CA ASN A 108 -17.66 13.38 24.33
C ASN A 108 -19.17 13.66 24.18
N ILE A 109 -19.77 14.43 25.08
CA ILE A 109 -21.21 14.77 25.05
C ILE A 109 -21.51 15.61 23.81
N LEU A 110 -20.69 16.64 23.54
CA LEU A 110 -20.87 17.52 22.40
C LEU A 110 -20.64 16.79 21.08
N LEU A 111 -19.56 16.00 20.99
CA LEU A 111 -19.29 15.18 19.80
C LEU A 111 -20.45 14.24 19.49
N LYS A 112 -20.98 13.52 20.49
CA LYS A 112 -22.16 12.66 20.33
C LYS A 112 -23.38 13.43 19.80
N ALA A 113 -23.61 14.65 20.30
CA ALA A 113 -24.72 15.48 19.86
C ALA A 113 -24.56 15.95 18.39
N LEU A 114 -23.34 16.32 17.99
CA LEU A 114 -23.04 16.69 16.60
C LEU A 114 -23.11 15.50 15.64
N ILE A 115 -22.67 14.32 16.07
CA ILE A 115 -22.72 13.09 15.27
C ILE A 115 -24.18 12.70 14.99
N LYS A 116 -25.07 12.82 16.00
CA LYS A 116 -26.52 12.65 15.80
C LYS A 116 -27.13 13.62 14.78
N LYS A 117 -26.45 14.73 14.48
CA LYS A 117 -26.82 15.72 13.48
C LYS A 117 -25.99 15.60 12.19
N ASN A 118 -25.51 14.39 11.87
CA ASN A 118 -24.80 14.04 10.63
C ASN A 118 -23.42 14.70 10.43
N LEU A 119 -22.68 14.98 11.51
CA LEU A 119 -21.32 15.53 11.39
C LEU A 119 -20.38 14.65 10.54
N ILE A 120 -20.39 13.32 10.71
CA ILE A 120 -19.48 12.42 9.98
C ILE A 120 -19.72 12.46 8.47
N PRO A 121 -20.94 12.20 7.93
CA PRO A 121 -21.20 12.33 6.51
C PRO A 121 -20.83 13.69 5.93
N LEU A 122 -21.04 14.77 6.69
CA LEU A 122 -20.66 16.13 6.28
C LEU A 122 -19.15 16.25 6.09
N LEU A 123 -18.36 15.84 7.09
CA LEU A 123 -16.91 15.88 7.04
C LEU A 123 -16.35 15.02 5.90
N ILE A 124 -16.92 13.83 5.67
CA ILE A 124 -16.52 12.94 4.57
C ILE A 124 -16.84 13.54 3.21
N LYS A 125 -18.03 14.14 3.03
CA LYS A 125 -18.38 14.85 1.79
C LYS A 125 -17.40 15.97 1.50
N ASP A 126 -17.05 16.74 2.52
CA ASP A 126 -16.09 17.83 2.43
C ASP A 126 -14.66 17.35 2.09
N LEU A 127 -14.23 16.25 2.71
CA LEU A 127 -12.94 15.62 2.42
C LEU A 127 -12.89 15.07 0.98
N SER A 128 -13.97 14.43 0.52
CA SER A 128 -14.09 13.94 -0.86
C SER A 128 -13.98 15.09 -1.88
N LEU A 129 -14.64 16.23 -1.62
CA LEU A 129 -14.51 17.43 -2.46
C LEU A 129 -13.08 17.99 -2.44
N TYR A 130 -12.43 17.98 -1.28
CA TYR A 130 -11.03 18.39 -1.16
C TYR A 130 -10.11 17.48 -1.97
N VAL A 131 -10.25 16.16 -1.87
CA VAL A 131 -9.45 15.20 -2.62
C VAL A 131 -9.65 15.36 -4.13
N LYS A 132 -10.90 15.50 -4.59
CA LYS A 132 -11.20 15.76 -6.01
C LYS A 132 -10.53 17.02 -6.55
N SER A 133 -10.48 18.08 -5.74
CA SER A 133 -9.91 19.37 -6.13
C SER A 133 -8.38 19.39 -6.11
N ASN A 134 -7.74 18.50 -5.34
CA ASN A 134 -6.29 18.47 -5.14
C ASN A 134 -5.65 17.15 -5.61
N LYS A 135 -6.32 16.44 -6.52
CA LYS A 135 -5.93 15.10 -6.94
C LYS A 135 -4.58 15.11 -7.66
N VAL A 136 -3.57 14.44 -7.10
CA VAL A 136 -2.29 14.21 -7.77
C VAL A 136 -2.16 12.73 -8.11
N LEU A 137 -2.11 12.40 -9.40
CA LEU A 137 -1.94 11.01 -9.84
C LEU A 137 -0.52 10.52 -9.55
N HIS A 138 -0.42 9.28 -9.06
CA HIS A 138 0.85 8.60 -8.87
C HIS A 138 1.39 8.10 -10.23
N VAL A 139 2.09 8.99 -10.93
CA VAL A 139 2.80 8.68 -12.18
C VAL A 139 4.27 8.42 -11.87
N ARG A 140 4.88 7.42 -12.52
CA ARG A 140 6.30 7.09 -12.36
C ARG A 140 7.17 8.29 -12.77
N GLU A 141 8.17 8.64 -11.96
CA GLU A 141 9.10 9.75 -12.27
C GLU A 141 9.90 9.55 -13.57
N ASP A 142 10.03 8.30 -14.04
CA ASP A 142 10.67 7.99 -15.32
C ASP A 142 9.78 8.32 -16.53
N GLU A 143 8.46 8.29 -16.37
CA GLU A 143 7.48 8.58 -17.44
C GLU A 143 7.20 10.09 -17.57
N SER A 144 7.31 10.85 -16.47
CA SER A 144 7.12 12.30 -16.48
C SER A 144 8.18 13.07 -17.28
N LYS A 145 9.40 12.50 -17.43
CA LYS A 145 10.46 13.06 -18.28
C LYS A 145 10.20 12.90 -19.78
N VAL A 146 9.33 11.97 -20.18
CA VAL A 146 8.96 11.77 -21.59
C VAL A 146 7.77 12.65 -21.98
N GLN A 147 6.88 12.98 -21.03
CA GLN A 147 5.75 13.87 -21.28
C GLN A 147 6.08 15.37 -21.21
N SER A 148 7.18 15.78 -20.57
CA SER A 148 7.59 17.19 -20.48
C SER A 148 8.15 17.79 -21.78
N PHE A 149 8.27 17.00 -22.87
CA PHE A 149 8.71 17.50 -24.18
C PHE A 149 7.56 17.87 -25.14
N ASN A 150 6.30 17.61 -24.77
CA ASN A 150 5.14 17.90 -25.63
C ASN A 150 4.03 18.60 -24.84
N THR A 151 4.27 19.83 -24.36
CA THR A 151 3.22 20.82 -24.06
C THR A 151 3.86 22.19 -23.84
N ASN A 152 3.91 23.00 -24.91
CA ASN A 152 4.17 24.44 -24.80
C ASN A 152 2.87 25.15 -24.40
N SER A 153 2.74 25.51 -23.13
CA SER A 153 1.91 26.63 -22.69
C SER A 153 2.34 27.07 -21.29
N SER A 154 2.98 28.23 -21.19
CA SER A 154 3.31 28.94 -19.95
C SER A 154 2.03 29.33 -19.19
N PRO A 155 2.07 29.48 -17.85
CA PRO A 155 2.36 30.82 -17.31
C PRO A 155 3.25 30.85 -16.06
N SER A 156 3.60 32.09 -15.71
CA SER A 156 4.63 32.62 -14.80
C SER A 156 4.72 32.04 -13.39
N ILE A 157 5.96 31.80 -12.93
CA ILE A 157 6.32 31.66 -11.50
C ILE A 157 7.45 32.65 -11.17
N CYS A 158 7.19 33.49 -10.17
CA CYS A 158 8.16 34.36 -9.52
C CYS A 158 9.25 33.53 -8.82
N THR A 159 10.49 33.92 -9.05
CA THR A 159 11.71 33.36 -8.48
C THR A 159 11.96 33.82 -7.04
N SER A 160 12.33 32.90 -6.16
CA SER A 160 13.30 33.11 -5.07
C SER A 160 13.91 31.78 -4.60
N PRO A 161 15.14 31.77 -4.06
CA PRO A 161 16.16 30.78 -4.43
C PRO A 161 16.27 29.58 -3.49
N ALA A 162 16.68 28.46 -4.08
CA ALA A 162 16.98 27.20 -3.44
C ALA A 162 18.19 27.29 -2.50
N ARG A 163 18.04 26.80 -1.26
CA ARG A 163 19.17 26.35 -0.44
C ARG A 163 19.48 24.90 -0.76
N THR A 164 20.62 24.68 -1.41
CA THR A 164 21.25 23.38 -1.60
C THR A 164 21.78 22.88 -0.25
N SER A 165 21.29 21.73 0.23
CA SER A 165 21.97 20.96 1.28
C SER A 165 22.39 19.61 0.71
N SER A 166 23.69 19.49 0.50
CA SER A 166 24.42 18.28 0.14
C SER A 166 24.19 17.16 1.15
N MET A 167 23.78 15.99 0.66
CA MET A 167 23.78 14.74 1.42
C MET A 167 25.20 14.15 1.47
N SER A 168 25.62 13.75 2.66
CA SER A 168 26.68 12.77 2.89
C SER A 168 26.10 11.52 3.57
N PRO A 169 26.67 10.32 3.37
CA PRO A 169 26.01 9.04 3.63
C PRO A 169 26.13 8.62 5.10
N ILE A 170 25.05 8.06 5.65
CA ILE A 170 25.05 7.45 6.99
C ILE A 170 25.33 5.95 6.86
N THR A 171 26.50 5.56 7.38
CA THR A 171 26.84 4.18 7.73
C THR A 171 26.31 3.83 9.11
N SER A 172 25.81 2.61 9.20
CA SER A 172 25.37 1.89 10.40
C SER A 172 26.40 1.87 11.54
N ASN A 173 25.96 2.00 12.79
CA ASN A 173 26.19 0.98 13.82
C ASN A 173 25.38 1.22 15.11
N LYS A 174 24.95 0.10 15.70
CA LYS A 174 24.30 -0.07 17.01
C LYS A 174 25.14 0.51 18.15
N THR A 175 24.49 1.04 19.19
CA THR A 175 24.64 0.55 20.58
C THR A 175 23.60 1.15 21.53
N THR A 176 23.06 0.24 22.34
CA THR A 176 22.32 0.36 23.60
C THR A 176 22.95 1.36 24.59
N TYR A 177 22.16 2.05 25.43
CA TYR A 177 22.27 2.08 26.91
C TYR A 177 21.27 3.07 27.55
N SER A 178 20.70 2.62 28.67
CA SER A 178 19.70 3.24 29.54
C SER A 178 20.31 4.27 30.53
N PRO A 179 19.48 5.00 31.32
CA PRO A 179 19.81 6.30 31.90
C PRO A 179 20.37 6.22 33.34
N LEU A 180 21.00 7.31 33.79
CA LEU A 180 21.38 7.51 35.18
C LEU A 180 20.85 8.86 35.70
N LYS A 181 20.30 8.76 36.92
CA LYS A 181 19.82 9.83 37.79
C LYS A 181 20.91 10.28 38.76
N ASP A 182 20.81 11.55 39.11
CA ASP A 182 20.94 12.19 40.43
C ASP A 182 22.26 12.20 41.23
N ASP A 183 22.46 13.40 41.79
CA ASP A 183 23.00 13.75 43.11
C ASP A 183 24.47 14.23 43.27
N ASN A 184 24.55 15.56 43.48
CA ASN A 184 25.03 16.22 44.70
C ASN A 184 26.50 16.67 44.87
N ILE A 185 26.62 17.96 45.21
CA ILE A 185 27.36 18.56 46.35
C ILE A 185 28.74 19.25 46.12
N THR A 186 28.72 20.57 46.43
CA THR A 186 29.70 21.47 47.11
C THR A 186 30.76 22.34 46.40
N THR A 187 30.55 23.65 46.61
CA THR A 187 31.44 24.73 47.14
C THR A 187 32.45 25.51 46.29
N ASN A 188 32.27 26.84 46.38
CA ASN A 188 33.25 27.95 46.41
C ASN A 188 34.05 28.22 45.12
N THR A 189 34.30 29.45 44.65
CA THR A 189 34.33 30.81 45.26
C THR A 189 34.49 31.85 44.12
N ASN A 190 34.17 33.11 44.42
CA ASN A 190 34.56 34.37 43.74
C ASN A 190 33.52 35.05 42.82
N SER A 191 32.87 36.08 43.38
CA SER A 191 32.34 37.28 42.71
C SER A 191 33.51 38.26 42.39
N PRO A 192 33.31 39.51 41.92
CA PRO A 192 32.09 40.30 41.64
C PRO A 192 32.10 40.84 40.17
N ASP A 193 31.20 41.66 39.61
CA ASP A 193 30.72 42.95 40.09
C ASP A 193 29.81 43.63 39.02
N TYR A 194 29.00 44.58 39.46
CA TYR A 194 28.25 45.65 38.74
C TYR A 194 26.89 45.40 38.04
N SER A 195 25.86 45.97 38.69
CA SER A 195 24.72 46.69 38.11
C SER A 195 24.91 48.19 38.37
N PRO A 196 24.22 49.10 37.66
CA PRO A 196 23.68 50.25 38.38
C PRO A 196 22.22 50.59 38.04
N VAL A 197 21.52 51.01 39.08
CA VAL A 197 20.24 51.72 39.12
C VAL A 197 20.53 53.19 39.43
N CYS A 198 19.73 54.10 38.86
CA CYS A 198 19.22 55.39 39.38
C CYS A 198 18.72 56.21 38.15
N GLU A 199 17.67 57.04 38.16
CA GLU A 199 17.08 57.82 39.23
C GLU A 199 15.70 58.37 38.79
N SER A 200 14.90 58.71 39.79
CA SER A 200 13.57 59.33 39.82
C SER A 200 13.52 60.78 39.31
N PHE A 201 12.35 61.25 38.83
CA PHE A 201 11.84 62.61 39.12
C PHE A 201 10.31 62.68 39.00
N ASP A 202 9.71 63.44 39.93
CA ASP A 202 8.29 63.67 40.16
C ASP A 202 7.64 64.74 39.26
N THR A 203 6.32 64.57 39.12
CA THR A 203 5.20 65.52 38.90
C THR A 203 5.43 67.00 38.57
N GLU A 204 4.69 67.54 37.59
CA GLU A 204 3.60 68.52 37.85
C GLU A 204 2.78 68.92 36.59
N SER A 205 1.59 69.45 36.88
CA SER A 205 0.38 69.72 36.10
C SER A 205 0.41 70.89 35.11
N VAL A 206 -0.45 70.87 34.06
CA VAL A 206 -1.27 72.03 33.58
C VAL A 206 -2.55 71.53 32.85
N ASN A 207 -3.70 72.17 33.15
CA ASN A 207 -5.03 72.00 32.56
C ASN A 207 -5.24 72.73 31.21
N ALA A 208 -6.26 72.30 30.45
CA ALA A 208 -7.20 73.05 29.56
C ALA A 208 -7.46 72.22 28.29
N ASP A 209 -8.57 71.50 28.18
CA ASP A 209 -9.90 71.97 27.72
C ASP A 209 -9.89 72.47 26.26
N GLU A 210 -10.38 71.66 25.33
CA GLU A 210 -11.54 72.00 24.50
C GLU A 210 -11.84 70.88 23.48
N SER A 211 -13.14 70.61 23.39
CA SER A 211 -13.85 69.80 22.40
C SER A 211 -13.39 69.97 20.95
N LYS A 212 -13.33 68.86 20.20
CA LYS A 212 -14.13 68.67 18.97
C LYS A 212 -14.03 67.25 18.43
N SER A 213 -15.16 66.82 17.91
CA SER A 213 -15.43 65.64 17.09
C SER A 213 -14.30 65.26 16.15
N ASP A 214 -14.05 63.96 16.02
CA ASP A 214 -13.90 63.27 14.72
C ASP A 214 -14.03 61.75 14.95
N ILE A 215 -15.28 61.30 15.07
CA ILE A 215 -15.65 59.89 14.87
C ILE A 215 -15.99 59.77 13.39
N SER A 216 -14.96 59.68 12.53
CA SER A 216 -15.18 59.33 11.13
C SER A 216 -14.03 58.59 10.44
N ASP A 217 -12.92 58.31 11.13
CA ASP A 217 -11.75 57.66 10.52
C ASP A 217 -11.30 56.38 11.24
N ILE A 218 -12.23 55.52 11.67
CA ILE A 218 -11.88 54.10 11.86
C ILE A 218 -11.88 53.46 10.48
N ILE A 219 -10.74 53.63 9.83
CA ILE A 219 -10.31 52.99 8.59
C ILE A 219 -10.84 51.55 8.54
N GLU A 220 -11.59 51.25 7.48
CA GLU A 220 -11.88 49.90 6.99
C GLU A 220 -10.57 49.24 6.53
N GLU A 221 -9.67 48.94 7.46
CA GLU A 221 -8.66 47.92 7.21
C GLU A 221 -9.41 46.60 7.26
N GLU A 222 -9.55 45.96 6.09
CA GLU A 222 -9.93 44.56 5.96
C GLU A 222 -9.06 43.75 6.93
N ILE A 223 -9.66 43.41 8.08
CA ILE A 223 -9.03 42.61 9.12
C ILE A 223 -8.73 41.25 8.49
N PHE A 224 -7.50 41.06 8.02
CA PHE A 224 -6.96 39.75 7.73
C PHE A 224 -7.21 38.90 8.99
N VAL A 225 -7.99 37.81 8.81
CA VAL A 225 -8.24 36.83 9.84
C VAL A 225 -6.90 36.15 10.16
N GLU A 226 -6.12 36.75 11.06
CA GLU A 226 -4.94 36.13 11.65
C GLU A 226 -5.42 34.94 12.51
N LEU A 227 -5.50 33.79 11.86
CA LEU A 227 -5.63 32.50 12.52
C LEU A 227 -4.43 32.30 13.47
N PRO A 228 -4.60 31.63 14.61
CA PRO A 228 -3.52 31.46 15.59
C PRO A 228 -2.28 30.82 14.96
N ASN A 229 -1.11 31.43 15.22
CA ASN A 229 0.20 31.03 14.69
C ASN A 229 0.69 29.61 15.06
N THR A 230 -0.10 28.81 15.80
CA THR A 230 0.26 27.46 16.24
C THR A 230 -0.26 26.32 15.35
N TYR A 231 -1.12 26.59 14.36
CA TYR A 231 -1.66 25.58 13.42
C TYR A 231 -1.39 25.92 11.93
N VAL A 232 -0.38 26.76 11.67
CA VAL A 232 -0.18 27.48 10.39
C VAL A 232 0.10 26.62 9.15
N SER A 233 0.26 25.30 9.24
CA SER A 233 0.52 24.47 8.03
C SER A 233 -0.56 23.45 7.65
N LEU A 234 -1.62 23.25 8.45
CA LEU A 234 -2.60 22.19 8.14
C LEU A 234 -3.50 22.60 6.97
N THR A 235 -3.43 21.80 5.91
CA THR A 235 -4.37 21.89 4.79
C THR A 235 -5.81 21.65 5.27
N ARG A 236 -6.80 22.09 4.50
CA ARG A 236 -8.22 21.84 4.81
C ARG A 236 -8.50 20.35 5.02
N GLY A 237 -7.89 19.48 4.19
CA GLY A 237 -7.96 18.03 4.37
C GLY A 237 -7.39 17.58 5.71
N GLY A 238 -6.22 18.10 6.10
CA GLY A 238 -5.60 17.82 7.40
C GLY A 238 -6.48 18.15 8.60
N ILE A 239 -7.15 19.29 8.60
CA ILE A 239 -8.08 19.68 9.67
C ILE A 239 -9.24 18.69 9.78
N ILE A 240 -9.78 18.23 8.65
CA ILE A 240 -10.88 17.26 8.63
C ILE A 240 -10.41 15.90 9.14
N ILE A 241 -9.24 15.43 8.71
CA ILE A 241 -8.64 14.19 9.20
C ILE A 241 -8.38 14.27 10.70
N GLU A 242 -7.86 15.39 11.21
CA GLU A 242 -7.63 15.60 12.64
C GLU A 242 -8.96 15.55 13.43
N ALA A 243 -10.00 16.22 12.93
CA ALA A 243 -11.33 16.18 13.54
C ALA A 243 -11.90 14.75 13.56
N LEU A 244 -11.80 14.00 12.46
CA LEU A 244 -12.24 12.60 12.37
C LEU A 244 -11.42 11.67 13.27
N THR A 245 -10.12 11.91 13.39
CA THR A 245 -9.24 11.21 14.35
C THR A 245 -9.73 11.43 15.77
N ASN A 246 -10.09 12.66 16.14
CA ASN A 246 -10.62 12.94 17.47
C ASN A 246 -12.00 12.31 17.71
N ILE A 247 -12.84 12.23 16.67
CA ILE A 247 -14.15 11.56 16.74
C ILE A 247 -14.00 10.05 16.97
N ILE A 248 -13.02 9.38 16.35
CA ILE A 248 -12.89 7.92 16.45
C ILE A 248 -12.49 7.44 17.86
N TYR A 249 -11.84 8.30 18.64
CA TYR A 249 -11.50 8.01 20.03
C TYR A 249 -12.62 8.33 21.02
N ALA A 250 -13.72 8.95 20.56
CA ALA A 250 -14.91 9.10 21.37
C ALA A 250 -15.67 7.75 21.45
N GLN A 251 -16.03 7.33 22.67
CA GLN A 251 -16.64 6.02 22.91
C GLN A 251 -17.95 5.79 22.12
N ASN A 252 -18.07 4.61 21.49
CA ASN A 252 -19.25 4.07 20.79
C ASN A 252 -19.61 4.74 19.45
N ILE A 253 -18.63 5.19 18.66
CA ILE A 253 -18.86 5.84 17.35
C ILE A 253 -18.22 5.07 16.19
N SER A 254 -17.45 4.02 16.48
CA SER A 254 -16.71 3.22 15.50
C SER A 254 -17.58 2.61 14.41
N GLU A 255 -18.79 2.13 14.73
CA GLU A 255 -19.73 1.57 13.75
C GLU A 255 -20.14 2.60 12.68
N LEU A 256 -20.33 3.86 13.07
CA LEU A 256 -20.69 4.95 12.13
C LEU A 256 -19.52 5.32 11.21
N LEU A 257 -18.29 5.16 11.70
CA LEU A 257 -17.06 5.40 10.93
C LEU A 257 -16.65 4.20 10.07
N ALA A 258 -17.22 3.02 10.29
CA ALA A 258 -16.95 1.82 9.50
C ALA A 258 -17.70 1.77 8.15
N SER A 259 -18.48 2.81 7.82
CA SER A 259 -19.21 2.88 6.54
C SER A 259 -18.27 2.95 5.34
N LYS A 260 -18.71 2.37 4.22
CA LYS A 260 -17.98 2.35 2.95
C LYS A 260 -17.46 3.72 2.51
N ASP A 261 -18.32 4.73 2.55
CA ASP A 261 -17.98 6.08 2.10
C ASP A 261 -16.83 6.70 2.91
N VAL A 262 -16.75 6.39 4.21
CA VAL A 262 -15.69 6.91 5.09
C VAL A 262 -14.34 6.37 4.62
N TRP A 263 -14.18 5.05 4.58
CA TRP A 263 -12.88 4.46 4.28
C TRP A 263 -12.48 4.57 2.81
N GLU A 264 -13.42 4.60 1.86
CA GLU A 264 -13.12 4.91 0.45
C GLU A 264 -12.54 6.31 0.32
N THR A 265 -13.12 7.28 1.02
CA THR A 265 -12.61 8.67 1.02
C THR A 265 -11.24 8.75 1.68
N MET A 266 -10.98 7.94 2.71
CA MET A 266 -9.65 7.83 3.34
C MET A 266 -8.62 7.22 2.39
N PHE A 267 -8.99 6.20 1.62
CA PHE A 267 -8.12 5.61 0.61
C PHE A 267 -7.86 6.58 -0.54
N ASP A 268 -8.88 7.32 -1.00
CA ASP A 268 -8.72 8.39 -1.98
C ASP A 268 -7.74 9.47 -1.47
N TYR A 269 -7.83 9.82 -0.19
CA TYR A 269 -6.88 10.74 0.42
C TYR A 269 -5.45 10.21 0.36
N ILE A 270 -5.20 8.97 0.79
CA ILE A 270 -3.88 8.32 0.74
C ILE A 270 -3.37 8.21 -0.71
N ASP A 271 -4.27 7.94 -1.65
CA ASP A 271 -3.88 7.70 -3.04
C ASP A 271 -3.47 8.95 -3.80
N TYR A 272 -4.09 10.09 -3.48
CA TYR A 272 -4.02 11.29 -4.30
C TYR A 272 -3.39 12.51 -3.61
N ILE A 273 -3.29 12.54 -2.28
CA ILE A 273 -2.75 13.69 -1.55
C ILE A 273 -1.32 13.41 -1.11
N LYS A 274 -0.38 14.26 -1.54
CA LYS A 274 1.04 14.21 -1.15
C LYS A 274 1.25 14.97 0.15
N ASP A 275 0.97 14.32 1.29
CA ASP A 275 1.28 14.88 2.61
C ASP A 275 1.79 13.77 3.54
N GLU A 276 3.08 13.82 3.89
CA GLU A 276 3.76 12.75 4.64
C GLU A 276 3.26 12.64 6.09
N ASP A 277 2.96 13.76 6.74
CA ASP A 277 2.56 13.79 8.15
C ASP A 277 1.09 13.41 8.34
N ILE A 278 0.21 13.82 7.41
CA ILE A 278 -1.24 13.61 7.53
C ILE A 278 -1.64 12.14 7.27
N ASN A 279 -0.83 11.39 6.52
CA ASN A 279 -1.07 9.96 6.30
C ASN A 279 -1.12 9.15 7.59
N THR A 280 -0.38 9.56 8.64
CA THR A 280 -0.34 8.82 9.91
C THR A 280 -1.70 8.78 10.62
N ASN A 281 -2.45 9.89 10.60
CA ASN A 281 -3.77 9.98 11.23
C ASN A 281 -4.83 9.21 10.45
N VAL A 282 -4.78 9.23 9.11
CA VAL A 282 -5.66 8.39 8.28
C VAL A 282 -5.44 6.90 8.61
N VAL A 283 -4.18 6.48 8.75
CA VAL A 283 -3.85 5.10 9.14
C VAL A 283 -4.38 4.79 10.54
N LYS A 284 -4.30 5.70 11.52
CA LYS A 284 -4.90 5.49 12.86
C LYS A 284 -6.41 5.29 12.78
N ILE A 285 -7.11 6.07 11.95
CA ILE A 285 -8.55 5.93 11.74
C ILE A 285 -8.86 4.53 11.19
N LEU A 286 -8.18 4.13 10.12
CA LEU A 286 -8.37 2.83 9.47
C LEU A 286 -8.01 1.68 10.42
N ASP A 287 -6.88 1.78 11.14
CA ASP A 287 -6.46 0.81 12.14
C ASP A 287 -7.54 0.62 13.22
N LYS A 288 -8.12 1.73 13.72
CA LYS A 288 -9.16 1.68 14.74
C LYS A 288 -10.47 1.08 14.21
N ILE A 289 -10.86 1.39 12.95
CA ILE A 289 -12.00 0.73 12.29
C ILE A 289 -11.78 -0.78 12.26
N THR A 290 -10.59 -1.23 11.83
CA THR A 290 -10.28 -2.66 11.67
C THR A 290 -10.13 -3.45 12.96
N CYS A 291 -9.71 -2.81 14.05
CA CYS A 291 -9.47 -3.46 15.34
C CYS A 291 -10.76 -3.74 16.15
N GLU A 292 -11.90 -3.20 15.74
CA GLU A 292 -13.15 -3.35 16.49
C GLU A 292 -14.03 -4.47 15.94
N VAL A 293 -14.33 -5.46 16.79
CA VAL A 293 -15.11 -6.65 16.43
C VAL A 293 -16.52 -6.30 15.96
N GLN A 294 -17.11 -5.23 16.48
CA GLN A 294 -18.43 -4.73 16.07
C GLN A 294 -18.49 -4.37 14.58
N ASN A 295 -17.37 -3.90 14.03
CA ASN A 295 -17.27 -3.50 12.62
C ASN A 295 -17.07 -4.67 11.67
N PHE A 296 -16.79 -5.88 12.18
CA PHE A 296 -16.39 -7.04 11.38
C PHE A 296 -17.35 -7.31 10.21
N LYS A 297 -18.67 -7.29 10.48
CA LYS A 297 -19.68 -7.57 9.47
C LYS A 297 -19.64 -6.56 8.31
N GLY A 298 -19.54 -5.27 8.63
CA GLY A 298 -19.43 -4.22 7.62
C GLY A 298 -18.11 -4.31 6.83
N ILE A 299 -16.99 -4.49 7.54
CA ILE A 299 -15.66 -4.64 6.94
C ILE A 299 -15.60 -5.81 5.97
N LEU A 300 -16.21 -6.95 6.34
CA LEU A 300 -16.26 -8.12 5.46
C LEU A 300 -17.17 -7.84 4.26
N ILE A 301 -18.44 -7.52 4.49
CA ILE A 301 -19.46 -7.40 3.42
C ILE A 301 -19.10 -6.29 2.42
N ASP A 302 -18.63 -5.15 2.90
CA ASP A 302 -18.31 -4.01 2.03
C ASP A 302 -16.93 -4.15 1.35
N GLY A 303 -16.19 -5.23 1.64
CA GLY A 303 -14.92 -5.55 0.98
C GLY A 303 -13.77 -4.63 1.38
N PHE A 304 -13.76 -4.12 2.62
CA PHE A 304 -12.73 -3.20 3.11
C PHE A 304 -11.32 -3.79 2.94
N ILE A 305 -11.11 -5.03 3.38
CA ILE A 305 -9.78 -5.67 3.32
C ILE A 305 -9.32 -5.87 1.87
N LEU A 306 -10.23 -6.27 0.99
CA LEU A 306 -9.93 -6.39 -0.43
C LEU A 306 -9.55 -5.04 -1.03
N SER A 307 -10.25 -3.97 -0.64
CA SER A 307 -9.96 -2.62 -1.09
C SER A 307 -8.57 -2.15 -0.61
N VAL A 308 -8.19 -2.43 0.65
CA VAL A 308 -6.83 -2.19 1.15
C VAL A 308 -5.81 -2.96 0.31
N HIS A 309 -6.05 -4.27 0.12
CA HIS A 309 -5.14 -5.10 -0.65
C HIS A 309 -4.99 -4.60 -2.09
N GLN A 310 -6.11 -4.27 -2.76
CA GLN A 310 -6.17 -3.80 -4.13
C GLN A 310 -5.46 -2.45 -4.34
N ARG A 311 -5.70 -1.49 -3.46
CA ARG A 311 -5.20 -0.11 -3.63
C ARG A 311 -3.78 0.08 -3.07
N MET A 312 -3.42 -0.67 -2.03
CA MET A 312 -2.18 -0.42 -1.27
C MET A 312 -1.16 -1.54 -1.40
N CYS A 313 -1.59 -2.80 -1.45
CA CYS A 313 -0.69 -3.96 -1.46
C CYS A 313 -0.38 -4.48 -2.88
N ARG A 314 -1.05 -3.98 -3.92
CA ARG A 314 -0.79 -4.30 -5.32
C ARG A 314 0.07 -3.22 -5.98
N PRO A 315 1.39 -3.44 -6.08
CA PRO A 315 2.27 -2.45 -6.68
C PRO A 315 1.99 -2.26 -8.18
N ILE A 316 1.75 -1.00 -8.57
CA ILE A 316 1.62 -0.57 -9.98
C ILE A 316 2.99 -0.53 -10.67
N HIS A 317 4.02 -0.18 -9.91
CA HIS A 317 5.43 -0.14 -10.32
C HIS A 317 6.22 -1.20 -9.56
N ASP A 318 7.35 -1.66 -10.09
CA ASP A 318 8.25 -2.56 -9.36
C ASP A 318 8.56 -1.97 -7.97
N LEU A 319 8.35 -2.76 -6.92
CA LEU A 319 8.50 -2.30 -5.53
C LEU A 319 9.91 -1.76 -5.26
N ASP A 320 10.93 -2.40 -5.84
CA ASP A 320 12.33 -2.00 -5.65
C ASP A 320 12.67 -0.66 -6.30
N LYS A 321 11.80 -0.13 -7.18
CA LYS A 321 12.04 1.10 -7.95
C LYS A 321 11.16 2.28 -7.54
N CYS A 322 10.11 2.07 -6.73
CA CYS A 322 9.13 3.11 -6.41
C CYS A 322 8.90 3.28 -4.91
N LYS A 323 9.41 4.37 -4.32
CA LYS A 323 9.25 4.69 -2.89
C LYS A 323 7.78 4.81 -2.45
N THR A 324 6.92 5.41 -3.27
CA THR A 324 5.49 5.56 -2.95
C THR A 324 4.79 4.20 -2.92
N CYS A 325 5.07 3.30 -3.87
CA CYS A 325 4.52 1.94 -3.85
C CYS A 325 5.01 1.16 -2.62
N VAL A 326 6.27 1.32 -2.21
CA VAL A 326 6.79 0.73 -0.97
C VAL A 326 6.04 1.26 0.25
N LEU A 327 5.88 2.59 0.37
CA LEU A 327 5.17 3.20 1.49
C LEU A 327 3.71 2.72 1.56
N LYS A 328 2.98 2.74 0.43
CA LYS A 328 1.61 2.22 0.36
C LYS A 328 1.53 0.75 0.75
N ASN A 329 2.45 -0.07 0.26
CA ASN A 329 2.48 -1.49 0.61
C ASN A 329 2.72 -1.72 2.12
N VAL A 330 3.64 -0.95 2.72
CA VAL A 330 3.88 -1.00 4.18
C VAL A 330 2.61 -0.62 4.96
N ILE A 331 1.94 0.46 4.55
CA ILE A 331 0.69 0.91 5.17
C ILE A 331 -0.41 -0.15 5.02
N GLY A 332 -0.63 -0.67 3.82
CA GLY A 332 -1.65 -1.69 3.54
C GLY A 332 -1.42 -2.97 4.33
N ILE A 333 -0.18 -3.47 4.37
CA ILE A 333 0.20 -4.64 5.19
C ILE A 333 -0.08 -4.38 6.66
N LYS A 334 0.23 -3.18 7.18
CA LYS A 334 -0.02 -2.82 8.57
C LYS A 334 -1.53 -2.87 8.90
N ILE A 335 -2.36 -2.26 8.06
CA ILE A 335 -3.83 -2.25 8.23
C ILE A 335 -4.38 -3.69 8.21
N ILE A 336 -3.98 -4.51 7.23
CA ILE A 336 -4.39 -5.92 7.14
C ILE A 336 -3.94 -6.71 8.37
N THR A 337 -2.71 -6.48 8.83
CA THR A 337 -2.17 -7.13 10.03
C THR A 337 -2.99 -6.75 11.26
N ASN A 338 -3.37 -5.48 11.41
CA ASN A 338 -4.20 -5.01 12.53
C ASN A 338 -5.62 -5.61 12.51
N ALA A 339 -6.19 -5.79 11.32
CA ALA A 339 -7.47 -6.47 11.13
C ALA A 339 -7.44 -7.95 11.58
N SER A 340 -6.26 -8.57 11.68
CA SER A 340 -6.09 -9.98 12.11
C SER A 340 -6.81 -10.28 13.42
N ASN A 341 -6.71 -9.39 14.41
CA ASN A 341 -7.33 -9.62 15.73
C ASN A 341 -8.85 -9.73 15.63
N THR A 342 -9.46 -8.94 14.75
CA THR A 342 -10.91 -8.94 14.52
C THR A 342 -11.36 -10.18 13.76
N PHE A 343 -10.69 -10.51 12.65
CA PHE A 343 -11.02 -11.68 11.82
C PHE A 343 -10.74 -13.01 12.51
N GLN A 344 -9.81 -13.01 13.46
CA GLN A 344 -9.50 -14.18 14.27
C GLN A 344 -10.32 -14.25 15.56
N SER A 345 -11.20 -13.28 15.83
CA SER A 345 -12.11 -13.37 16.98
C SER A 345 -13.08 -14.54 16.82
N LYS A 346 -13.56 -15.10 17.94
CA LYS A 346 -14.50 -16.23 17.90
C LYS A 346 -15.80 -15.87 17.18
N PHE A 347 -16.28 -14.63 17.37
CA PHE A 347 -17.43 -14.10 16.64
C PHE A 347 -17.23 -14.10 15.12
N ALA A 348 -16.06 -13.63 14.66
CA ALA A 348 -15.76 -13.60 13.23
C ALA A 348 -15.61 -15.01 12.64
N GLU A 349 -14.93 -15.90 13.37
CA GLU A 349 -14.78 -17.30 13.02
C GLU A 349 -16.14 -17.97 12.84
N ASP A 350 -17.03 -17.89 13.84
CA ASP A 350 -18.34 -18.54 13.80
C ASP A 350 -19.22 -17.99 12.65
N MET A 351 -19.15 -16.68 12.39
CA MET A 351 -19.88 -16.07 11.28
C MET A 351 -19.35 -16.53 9.92
N MET A 352 -18.03 -16.56 9.71
CA MET A 352 -17.44 -17.03 8.46
C MET A 352 -17.77 -18.51 8.23
N ILE A 353 -17.64 -19.35 9.27
CA ILE A 353 -17.97 -20.78 9.21
C ILE A 353 -19.44 -20.98 8.85
N SER A 354 -20.35 -20.30 9.54
CA SER A 354 -21.80 -20.39 9.25
C SER A 354 -22.07 -20.10 7.78
N LYS A 355 -21.43 -19.06 7.21
CA LYS A 355 -21.60 -18.68 5.81
C LYS A 355 -20.97 -19.63 4.81
N MET A 356 -19.85 -20.27 5.16
CA MET A 356 -19.23 -21.26 4.29
C MET A 356 -20.03 -22.58 4.23
N ILE A 357 -20.73 -22.94 5.31
CA ILE A 357 -21.56 -24.16 5.38
C ILE A 357 -22.94 -23.99 4.71
N GLU A 358 -23.51 -22.79 4.74
CA GLU A 358 -24.81 -22.50 4.09
C GLU A 358 -24.80 -22.95 2.61
N PRO A 359 -25.86 -23.58 2.08
CA PRO A 359 -25.91 -23.99 0.69
C PRO A 359 -25.92 -22.79 -0.28
N ASP A 360 -25.49 -23.00 -1.53
CA ASP A 360 -25.40 -21.98 -2.58
C ASP A 360 -26.77 -21.64 -3.18
N THR A 361 -27.71 -21.22 -2.33
CA THR A 361 -29.12 -20.97 -2.72
C THR A 361 -29.37 -19.57 -3.26
N SER A 362 -28.47 -18.62 -3.01
CA SER A 362 -28.59 -17.23 -3.48
C SER A 362 -27.27 -16.69 -4.01
N ASP A 363 -27.33 -15.83 -5.03
CA ASP A 363 -26.18 -15.09 -5.57
C ASP A 363 -25.48 -14.26 -4.48
N THR A 364 -26.24 -13.74 -3.51
CA THR A 364 -25.68 -13.02 -2.36
C THR A 364 -24.82 -13.90 -1.46
N ASN A 365 -25.22 -15.16 -1.22
CA ASN A 365 -24.44 -16.11 -0.43
C ASN A 365 -23.18 -16.54 -1.19
N GLN A 366 -23.28 -16.78 -2.50
CA GLN A 366 -22.13 -17.10 -3.34
C GLN A 366 -21.09 -15.97 -3.32
N LYS A 367 -21.52 -14.72 -3.49
CA LYS A 367 -20.63 -13.54 -3.39
C LYS A 367 -19.93 -13.45 -2.04
N LEU A 368 -20.65 -13.71 -0.95
CA LEU A 368 -20.07 -13.69 0.39
C LEU A 368 -19.06 -14.83 0.61
N LYS A 369 -19.32 -16.03 0.08
CA LYS A 369 -18.36 -17.14 0.10
C LYS A 369 -17.10 -16.82 -0.68
N THR A 370 -17.22 -16.24 -1.86
CA THR A 370 -16.08 -15.76 -2.65
C THR A 370 -15.29 -14.74 -1.85
N LEU A 371 -15.96 -13.76 -1.26
CA LEU A 371 -15.36 -12.70 -0.44
C LEU A 371 -14.61 -13.24 0.78
N ILE A 372 -15.21 -14.18 1.52
CA ILE A 372 -14.53 -14.90 2.62
C ILE A 372 -13.31 -15.64 2.09
N SER A 373 -13.45 -16.31 0.94
CA SER A 373 -12.38 -17.16 0.40
C SER A 373 -11.14 -16.36 0.00
N VAL A 374 -11.32 -15.17 -0.58
CA VAL A 374 -10.20 -14.27 -0.93
C VAL A 374 -9.70 -13.44 0.25
N THR A 375 -10.52 -13.18 1.26
CA THR A 375 -10.15 -12.32 2.41
C THR A 375 -9.47 -13.10 3.53
N ALA A 376 -9.94 -14.29 3.86
CA ALA A 376 -9.41 -15.06 4.99
C ALA A 376 -7.89 -15.32 4.88
N PRO A 377 -7.32 -15.71 3.71
CA PRO A 377 -5.88 -15.91 3.57
C PRO A 377 -5.04 -14.63 3.63
N LEU A 378 -5.66 -13.46 3.40
CA LEU A 378 -5.00 -12.17 3.53
C LEU A 378 -4.81 -11.80 5.01
N VAL A 379 -5.79 -12.12 5.85
CA VAL A 379 -5.89 -11.60 7.23
C VAL A 379 -5.52 -12.64 8.30
N ILE A 380 -5.78 -13.92 8.09
CA ILE A 380 -5.49 -14.97 9.08
C ILE A 380 -4.03 -15.43 8.93
N GLN A 381 -3.08 -14.59 9.36
CA GLN A 381 -1.64 -14.86 9.23
C GLN A 381 -1.00 -15.44 10.49
N THR A 382 -1.55 -15.16 11.68
CA THR A 382 -0.92 -15.46 12.98
C THR A 382 -1.48 -16.69 13.69
N ARG A 383 -2.61 -17.26 13.23
CA ARG A 383 -3.26 -18.46 13.79
C ARG A 383 -3.33 -19.59 12.75
N PRO A 384 -2.27 -20.40 12.60
CA PRO A 384 -2.19 -21.42 11.55
C PRO A 384 -3.31 -22.47 11.65
N LYS A 385 -3.74 -22.85 12.87
CA LYS A 385 -4.87 -23.78 13.07
C LYS A 385 -6.17 -23.28 12.45
N GLN A 386 -6.55 -22.04 12.75
CA GLN A 386 -7.75 -21.42 12.21
C GLN A 386 -7.67 -21.30 10.68
N LEU A 387 -6.50 -20.90 10.16
CA LEU A 387 -6.27 -20.83 8.72
C LEU A 387 -6.46 -22.19 8.06
N ILE A 388 -5.91 -23.26 8.63
CA ILE A 388 -6.00 -24.62 8.09
C ILE A 388 -7.43 -25.14 8.11
N GLU A 389 -8.19 -24.89 9.19
CA GLU A 389 -9.60 -25.24 9.23
C GLU A 389 -10.40 -24.50 8.14
N MET A 390 -10.17 -23.21 7.96
CA MET A 390 -10.81 -22.43 6.88
C MET A 390 -10.45 -22.99 5.49
N LEU A 391 -9.16 -23.22 5.23
CA LEU A 391 -8.68 -23.71 3.94
C LEU A 391 -9.20 -25.11 3.60
N CYS A 392 -9.11 -26.06 4.54
CA CYS A 392 -9.38 -27.48 4.31
C CYS A 392 -10.84 -27.83 4.63
N ARG A 393 -11.26 -27.65 5.89
CA ARG A 393 -12.57 -28.10 6.38
C ARG A 393 -13.70 -27.31 5.73
N TYR A 394 -13.53 -26.00 5.62
CA TYR A 394 -14.55 -25.09 5.09
C TYR A 394 -14.33 -24.76 3.61
N LYS A 395 -13.47 -25.52 2.91
CA LYS A 395 -13.27 -25.48 1.45
C LYS A 395 -12.90 -24.10 0.88
N VAL A 396 -12.31 -23.21 1.68
CA VAL A 396 -11.81 -21.90 1.18
C VAL A 396 -10.77 -22.10 0.07
N TYR A 397 -9.88 -23.09 0.22
CA TYR A 397 -8.87 -23.35 -0.79
C TYR A 397 -9.49 -23.84 -2.11
N THR A 398 -10.45 -24.76 -2.05
CA THR A 398 -11.19 -25.21 -3.25
C THR A 398 -11.88 -24.06 -3.97
N ASN A 399 -12.50 -23.13 -3.23
CA ASN A 399 -13.13 -21.95 -3.83
C ASN A 399 -12.09 -21.04 -4.51
N LEU A 400 -10.91 -20.85 -3.92
CA LEU A 400 -9.81 -20.12 -4.56
C LEU A 400 -9.35 -20.79 -5.85
N CYS A 401 -9.19 -22.12 -5.84
CA CYS A 401 -8.83 -22.88 -7.03
C CYS A 401 -9.88 -22.72 -8.14
N ASN A 402 -11.17 -22.81 -7.81
CA ASN A 402 -12.25 -22.62 -8.77
C ASN A 402 -12.24 -21.21 -9.38
N ILE A 403 -11.98 -20.18 -8.57
CA ILE A 403 -11.84 -18.79 -9.05
C ILE A 403 -10.64 -18.63 -9.99
N ILE A 404 -9.54 -19.37 -9.77
CA ILE A 404 -8.33 -19.29 -10.59
C ILE A 404 -8.45 -20.13 -11.88
N LEU A 405 -9.22 -21.21 -11.86
CA LEU A 405 -9.52 -21.99 -13.07
C LEU A 405 -10.49 -21.24 -14.00
N ASP A 406 -11.37 -20.41 -13.44
CA ASP A 406 -12.24 -19.50 -14.20
C ASP A 406 -11.52 -18.18 -14.51
N ASP A 407 -10.87 -18.11 -15.67
CA ASP A 407 -10.07 -16.95 -16.09
C ASP A 407 -10.90 -15.67 -16.31
N GLN A 408 -12.22 -15.79 -16.45
CA GLN A 408 -13.17 -14.67 -16.59
C GLN A 408 -13.74 -14.22 -15.24
N ASN A 409 -13.35 -14.87 -14.13
CA ASN A 409 -13.86 -14.53 -12.83
C ASN A 409 -13.42 -13.11 -12.42
N PRO A 410 -14.33 -12.22 -11.99
CA PRO A 410 -13.97 -10.87 -11.57
C PRO A 410 -13.04 -10.86 -10.35
N SER A 411 -13.05 -11.93 -9.54
CA SER A 411 -12.19 -12.10 -8.37
C SER A 411 -10.89 -12.85 -8.67
N PHE A 412 -10.53 -13.13 -9.93
CA PHE A 412 -9.29 -13.82 -10.30
C PHE A 412 -8.05 -13.16 -9.68
N GLY A 413 -7.91 -11.85 -9.87
CA GLY A 413 -6.78 -11.10 -9.28
C GLY A 413 -6.82 -11.06 -7.75
N ASP A 414 -8.00 -11.18 -7.14
CA ASP A 414 -8.15 -11.27 -5.68
C ASP A 414 -7.70 -12.63 -5.15
N ALA A 415 -8.05 -13.72 -5.85
CA ALA A 415 -7.60 -15.06 -5.52
C ALA A 415 -6.08 -15.22 -5.67
N VAL A 416 -5.49 -14.68 -6.73
CA VAL A 416 -4.01 -14.63 -6.88
C VAL A 416 -3.37 -13.90 -5.70
N GLY A 417 -3.92 -12.74 -5.31
CA GLY A 417 -3.46 -12.00 -4.13
C GLY A 417 -3.54 -12.79 -2.83
N ALA A 418 -4.64 -13.52 -2.63
CA ALA A 418 -4.84 -14.38 -1.48
C ALA A 418 -3.80 -15.51 -1.41
N ILE A 419 -3.51 -16.18 -2.54
CA ILE A 419 -2.48 -17.23 -2.62
C ILE A 419 -1.08 -16.65 -2.37
N MET A 420 -0.76 -15.48 -2.90
CA MET A 420 0.52 -14.83 -2.61
C MET A 420 0.70 -14.52 -1.11
N SER A 421 -0.38 -14.11 -0.44
CA SER A 421 -0.39 -13.93 1.01
C SER A 421 -0.18 -15.25 1.76
N LEU A 422 -0.74 -16.36 1.28
CA LEU A 422 -0.44 -17.69 1.83
C LEU A 422 1.04 -18.02 1.70
N PHE A 423 1.66 -17.79 0.53
CA PHE A 423 3.09 -18.03 0.33
C PHE A 423 3.94 -17.25 1.34
N LYS A 424 3.57 -15.97 1.59
CA LYS A 424 4.23 -15.15 2.59
C LYS A 424 4.03 -15.68 4.01
N THR A 425 2.80 -16.03 4.38
CA THR A 425 2.43 -16.57 5.70
C THR A 425 3.17 -17.88 5.99
N LEU A 426 3.25 -18.77 4.99
CA LEU A 426 3.93 -20.06 5.07
C LEU A 426 5.44 -19.98 4.85
N LYS A 427 5.99 -18.77 4.62
CA LYS A 427 7.41 -18.52 4.35
C LYS A 427 7.96 -19.34 3.17
N ILE A 428 7.14 -19.55 2.15
CA ILE A 428 7.53 -20.19 0.90
C ILE A 428 8.26 -19.13 0.07
N ILE A 429 9.57 -19.33 -0.13
CA ILE A 429 10.47 -18.33 -0.71
C ILE A 429 11.11 -18.91 -1.97
N TYR A 430 11.13 -18.11 -3.04
CA TYR A 430 12.00 -18.34 -4.19
C TYR A 430 13.37 -17.71 -3.91
N LYS A 431 14.43 -18.53 -3.86
CA LYS A 431 15.80 -18.04 -3.69
C LYS A 431 16.42 -17.85 -5.07
N LYS A 432 16.45 -16.61 -5.55
CA LYS A 432 17.13 -16.32 -6.82
C LYS A 432 18.62 -16.69 -6.70
N PRO A 433 19.17 -17.49 -7.62
CA PRO A 433 20.59 -17.85 -7.56
C PRO A 433 21.47 -16.60 -7.69
N HIS A 434 22.44 -16.43 -6.79
CA HIS A 434 23.40 -15.32 -6.84
C HIS A 434 24.38 -15.45 -8.01
N TYR A 435 24.91 -14.31 -8.45
CA TYR A 435 25.75 -14.19 -9.64
C TYR A 435 27.12 -13.57 -9.33
N GLU A 436 28.17 -14.13 -9.93
CA GLU A 436 29.43 -13.43 -10.14
C GLU A 436 29.48 -12.88 -11.57
N ARG A 437 29.59 -11.56 -11.71
CA ARG A 437 29.79 -10.91 -13.01
C ARG A 437 30.96 -11.53 -13.74
N CYS A 438 30.74 -11.92 -15.01
CA CYS A 438 31.84 -12.26 -15.91
C CYS A 438 32.80 -11.07 -15.93
N ARG A 439 33.94 -11.21 -15.25
CA ARG A 439 34.91 -10.11 -15.06
C ARG A 439 35.53 -9.64 -16.39
N SER A 440 35.29 -10.38 -17.46
CA SER A 440 35.87 -10.23 -18.80
C SER A 440 34.85 -9.79 -19.86
N ASN A 441 33.83 -9.00 -19.50
CA ASN A 441 32.76 -8.50 -20.40
C ASN A 441 33.23 -7.94 -21.77
N GLN A 442 34.50 -7.53 -21.91
CA GLN A 442 35.07 -7.05 -23.17
C GLN A 442 35.65 -8.16 -24.08
N LYS A 443 36.05 -9.33 -23.52
CA LYS A 443 36.70 -10.43 -24.27
C LYS A 443 35.74 -11.53 -24.73
N CYS A 444 34.53 -11.60 -24.19
CA CYS A 444 33.54 -12.63 -24.53
C CYS A 444 32.76 -12.34 -25.82
N ARG A 445 32.98 -11.19 -26.47
CA ARG A 445 32.35 -10.84 -27.75
C ARG A 445 32.97 -11.64 -28.92
N ASN A 446 32.13 -12.49 -29.51
CA ASN A 446 32.15 -12.92 -30.92
C ASN A 446 33.45 -13.45 -31.52
N ARG A 447 34.27 -14.19 -30.78
CA ARG A 447 35.26 -15.07 -31.42
C ARG A 447 34.64 -16.43 -31.68
N VAL A 448 34.01 -16.59 -32.84
CA VAL A 448 33.87 -17.92 -33.45
C VAL A 448 35.19 -18.14 -34.17
N PHE A 449 36.08 -18.95 -33.63
CA PHE A 449 37.30 -19.28 -34.36
C PHE A 449 36.91 -20.07 -35.62
N PRO A 450 37.32 -19.64 -36.82
CA PRO A 450 37.07 -20.40 -38.03
C PRO A 450 37.88 -21.70 -37.95
N LYS A 451 37.23 -22.78 -37.51
CA LYS A 451 37.78 -24.12 -37.60
C LYS A 451 37.67 -24.58 -39.05
N LYS A 452 38.67 -25.34 -39.53
CA LYS A 452 38.65 -25.93 -40.88
C LYS A 452 37.31 -26.65 -41.10
N THR A 453 36.52 -26.18 -42.05
CA THR A 453 35.20 -26.75 -42.35
C THR A 453 35.39 -28.13 -42.95
N THR A 454 34.76 -29.14 -42.36
CA THR A 454 34.77 -30.52 -42.86
C THR A 454 33.36 -31.09 -43.03
N VAL A 455 32.33 -30.31 -42.69
CA VAL A 455 30.91 -30.66 -42.88
C VAL A 455 30.07 -29.38 -42.93
N THR A 456 29.03 -29.39 -43.75
CA THR A 456 27.99 -28.37 -43.80
C THR A 456 26.69 -28.97 -43.25
N LEU A 457 26.14 -28.35 -42.22
CA LEU A 457 24.91 -28.82 -41.57
C LEU A 457 23.73 -27.97 -42.07
N VAL A 458 22.66 -28.63 -42.51
CA VAL A 458 21.41 -27.98 -42.95
C VAL A 458 20.44 -28.00 -41.78
N MET A 459 20.01 -26.84 -41.31
CA MET A 459 19.02 -26.68 -40.24
C MET A 459 17.59 -26.71 -40.82
N ASP A 460 16.56 -26.73 -39.96
CA ASP A 460 15.16 -26.77 -40.40
C ASP A 460 14.70 -25.51 -41.13
N ASP A 461 15.30 -24.36 -40.81
CA ASP A 461 15.07 -23.09 -41.50
C ASP A 461 15.77 -23.01 -42.86
N GLY A 462 16.42 -24.10 -43.29
CA GLY A 462 17.15 -24.20 -44.55
C GLY A 462 18.53 -23.53 -44.53
N THR A 463 18.94 -22.96 -43.39
CA THR A 463 20.27 -22.34 -43.28
C THR A 463 21.39 -23.39 -43.26
N LEU A 464 22.54 -22.99 -43.80
CA LEU A 464 23.73 -23.83 -43.92
C LEU A 464 24.78 -23.37 -42.90
N ILE A 465 25.12 -24.24 -41.94
CA ILE A 465 26.12 -23.97 -40.91
C ILE A 465 27.36 -24.82 -41.15
N ASN A 466 28.51 -24.17 -41.33
CA ASN A 466 29.79 -24.83 -41.53
C ASN A 466 30.41 -25.22 -40.18
N ALA A 467 30.78 -26.50 -40.04
CA ALA A 467 31.36 -27.04 -38.81
C ALA A 467 32.53 -28.00 -39.08
N ASN A 468 33.19 -28.44 -38.01
CA ASN A 468 34.29 -29.38 -38.06
C ASN A 468 33.87 -30.70 -37.38
N LYS A 469 33.91 -31.81 -38.13
CA LYS A 469 33.51 -33.16 -37.69
C LYS A 469 34.31 -33.57 -36.46
N SER A 470 35.64 -33.44 -36.51
CA SER A 470 36.52 -33.82 -35.40
C SER A 470 36.23 -33.05 -34.11
N PHE A 471 35.91 -31.76 -34.20
CA PHE A 471 35.54 -30.95 -33.04
C PHE A 471 34.20 -31.38 -32.44
N LEU A 472 33.18 -31.59 -33.27
CA LEU A 472 31.86 -32.04 -32.81
C LEU A 472 31.92 -33.43 -32.19
N SER A 473 32.64 -34.38 -32.82
CA SER A 473 32.86 -35.73 -32.27
C SER A 473 33.64 -35.71 -30.95
N LEU A 474 34.58 -34.78 -30.78
CA LEU A 474 35.31 -34.64 -29.51
C LEU A 474 34.40 -34.17 -28.36
N LYS A 475 33.39 -33.36 -28.67
CA LYS A 475 32.53 -32.70 -27.68
C LYS A 475 31.23 -33.44 -27.40
N SER A 476 30.71 -34.20 -28.36
CA SER A 476 29.43 -34.90 -28.26
C SER A 476 29.60 -36.38 -28.66
N PRO A 477 29.25 -37.31 -27.77
CA PRO A 477 29.20 -38.74 -28.10
C PRO A 477 28.26 -39.05 -29.27
N MET A 478 27.16 -38.29 -29.40
CA MET A 478 26.20 -38.46 -30.49
C MET A 478 26.84 -38.10 -31.84
N PHE A 479 27.54 -36.97 -31.93
CA PHE A 479 28.27 -36.60 -33.15
C PHE A 479 29.47 -37.52 -33.42
N GLU A 480 30.10 -38.09 -32.40
CA GLU A 480 31.11 -39.13 -32.57
C GLU A 480 30.54 -40.36 -33.26
N ALA A 481 29.42 -40.88 -32.76
CA ALA A 481 28.73 -42.01 -33.36
C ALA A 481 28.23 -41.72 -34.78
N MET A 482 27.71 -40.50 -35.02
CA MET A 482 27.23 -40.06 -36.34
C MET A 482 28.34 -40.02 -37.40
N PHE A 483 29.55 -39.59 -37.03
CA PHE A 483 30.66 -39.42 -37.97
C PHE A 483 31.65 -40.59 -38.02
N ARG A 484 31.49 -41.60 -37.15
CA ARG A 484 32.36 -42.77 -37.10
C ARG A 484 32.29 -43.57 -38.41
N CYS A 485 33.44 -43.82 -39.03
CA CYS A 485 33.55 -44.64 -40.24
C CYS A 485 32.99 -46.05 -40.00
N GLY A 486 32.15 -46.54 -40.93
CA GLY A 486 31.45 -47.83 -40.80
C GLY A 486 30.17 -47.80 -39.97
N GLY A 487 29.75 -46.61 -39.50
CA GLY A 487 28.47 -46.39 -38.83
C GLY A 487 27.36 -46.00 -39.80
N PHE A 488 26.96 -44.72 -39.77
CA PHE A 488 25.81 -44.18 -40.51
C PHE A 488 26.20 -43.54 -41.86
N LYS A 489 25.19 -43.24 -42.70
CA LYS A 489 25.38 -42.64 -44.03
C LYS A 489 26.07 -41.27 -43.94
N GLU A 490 25.77 -40.55 -42.87
CA GLU A 490 26.27 -39.25 -42.45
C GLU A 490 27.80 -39.21 -42.29
N ALA A 491 28.44 -40.35 -42.04
CA ALA A 491 29.91 -40.44 -41.98
C ALA A 491 30.55 -40.05 -43.33
N TYR A 492 29.92 -40.42 -44.45
CA TYR A 492 30.42 -40.22 -45.80
C TYR A 492 29.89 -38.95 -46.47
N GLU A 493 28.86 -38.32 -45.91
CA GLU A 493 28.26 -37.11 -46.45
C GLU A 493 29.00 -35.85 -45.98
N ASN A 494 29.15 -34.89 -46.90
CA ASN A 494 29.69 -33.56 -46.60
C ASN A 494 28.59 -32.55 -46.23
N THR A 495 27.32 -32.90 -46.48
CA THR A 495 26.15 -32.09 -46.16
C THR A 495 25.14 -32.95 -45.43
N ILE A 496 24.82 -32.60 -44.18
CA ILE A 496 23.97 -33.41 -43.30
C ILE A 496 22.83 -32.53 -42.78
N ARG A 497 21.60 -33.04 -42.80
CA ARG A 497 20.44 -32.32 -42.27
C ARG A 497 20.24 -32.65 -40.80
N LEU A 498 20.14 -31.63 -39.96
CA LEU A 498 19.74 -31.78 -38.55
C LEU A 498 18.29 -31.32 -38.41
N ASN A 499 17.44 -32.25 -37.96
CA ASN A 499 16.02 -31.97 -37.74
C ASN A 499 15.76 -31.55 -36.28
N ASP A 500 14.69 -30.79 -36.12
CA ASP A 500 14.16 -30.19 -34.88
C ASP A 500 15.10 -29.17 -34.23
N ILE A 501 15.85 -28.42 -35.05
CA ILE A 501 16.83 -27.44 -34.57
C ILE A 501 16.86 -26.19 -35.45
N THR A 502 16.74 -25.04 -34.79
CA THR A 502 16.92 -23.72 -35.38
C THR A 502 18.38 -23.33 -35.49
N SER A 503 18.70 -22.54 -36.52
CA SER A 503 20.06 -22.08 -36.74
C SER A 503 20.59 -21.19 -35.63
N GLU A 504 19.72 -20.40 -34.98
CA GLU A 504 20.06 -19.57 -33.84
C GLU A 504 20.52 -20.42 -32.65
N CYS A 505 19.75 -21.47 -32.33
CA CYS A 505 20.06 -22.42 -31.27
C CYS A 505 21.38 -23.16 -31.53
N PHE A 506 21.55 -23.69 -32.75
CA PHE A 506 22.77 -24.43 -33.09
C PHE A 506 24.02 -23.55 -33.11
N ASN A 507 23.93 -22.32 -33.61
CA ASN A 507 25.04 -21.37 -33.55
C ASN A 507 25.40 -21.01 -32.10
N CYS A 508 24.41 -20.89 -31.22
CA CYS A 508 24.64 -20.70 -29.79
C CYS A 508 25.36 -21.92 -29.18
N LEU A 509 24.91 -23.13 -29.50
CA LEU A 509 25.55 -24.38 -29.06
C LEU A 509 27.03 -24.41 -29.45
N LEU A 510 27.36 -24.14 -30.72
CA LEU A 510 28.75 -24.13 -31.19
C LEU A 510 29.63 -23.14 -30.40
N ARG A 511 29.09 -21.97 -30.05
CA ARG A 511 29.80 -20.95 -29.26
C ARG A 511 30.05 -21.40 -27.82
N LEU A 512 29.12 -22.15 -27.24
CA LEU A 512 29.20 -22.67 -25.86
C LEU A 512 30.09 -23.90 -25.76
N LEU A 513 30.12 -24.76 -26.79
CA LEU A 513 30.99 -25.94 -26.85
C LEU A 513 32.47 -25.58 -26.92
N ASP A 514 32.80 -24.45 -27.53
CA ASP A 514 34.18 -23.96 -27.64
C ASP A 514 34.68 -23.41 -26.30
N ASP A 515 33.89 -22.52 -25.70
CA ASP A 515 34.18 -21.92 -24.40
C ASP A 515 32.87 -21.47 -23.74
N TYR A 516 32.53 -22.14 -22.62
CA TYR A 516 31.30 -21.84 -21.89
C TYR A 516 31.38 -20.46 -21.23
N CYS A 517 30.41 -19.61 -21.56
CA CYS A 517 30.26 -18.32 -20.92
C CYS A 517 28.79 -17.95 -20.86
N GLU A 518 28.29 -17.56 -19.68
CA GLU A 518 26.90 -17.14 -19.49
C GLU A 518 26.52 -15.95 -20.41
N CYS A 519 27.48 -15.09 -20.77
CA CYS A 519 27.24 -13.97 -21.70
C CYS A 519 26.93 -14.41 -23.15
N LYS A 520 27.16 -15.69 -23.49
CA LYS A 520 26.88 -16.25 -24.82
C LYS A 520 25.52 -16.97 -24.88
N LEU A 521 24.82 -17.08 -23.75
CA LEU A 521 23.49 -17.69 -23.68
C LEU A 521 22.48 -16.86 -24.49
N PRO A 522 21.46 -17.51 -25.07
CA PRO A 522 20.47 -16.83 -25.88
C PRO A 522 19.61 -15.91 -25.00
N THR A 523 19.25 -14.74 -25.53
CA THR A 523 18.32 -13.81 -24.86
C THR A 523 16.87 -14.21 -25.07
N ASN A 524 16.56 -14.87 -26.19
CA ASN A 524 15.23 -15.40 -26.48
C ASN A 524 14.99 -16.69 -25.69
N ILE A 525 13.93 -16.71 -24.89
CA ILE A 525 13.58 -17.87 -24.05
C ILE A 525 13.32 -19.13 -24.87
N ASN A 526 12.70 -19.02 -26.04
CA ASN A 526 12.38 -20.19 -26.87
C ASN A 526 13.66 -20.88 -27.36
N VAL A 527 14.65 -20.08 -27.77
CA VAL A 527 15.98 -20.56 -28.18
C VAL A 527 16.72 -21.16 -26.99
N PHE A 528 16.54 -20.61 -25.78
CA PHE A 528 17.11 -21.18 -24.56
C PHE A 528 16.50 -22.55 -24.22
N LEU A 529 15.18 -22.67 -24.26
CA LEU A 529 14.48 -23.93 -24.01
C LEU A 529 14.86 -25.00 -25.05
N GLU A 530 14.98 -24.59 -26.32
CA GLU A 530 15.50 -25.43 -27.39
C GLU A 530 16.95 -25.86 -27.12
N LEU A 531 17.81 -24.95 -26.65
CA LEU A 531 19.19 -25.23 -26.28
C LEU A 531 19.29 -26.33 -25.21
N ILE A 532 18.40 -26.31 -24.22
CA ILE A 532 18.33 -27.34 -23.18
C ILE A 532 17.97 -28.71 -23.79
N ILE A 533 16.97 -28.76 -24.67
CA ILE A 533 16.57 -29.99 -25.37
C ILE A 533 17.74 -30.55 -26.17
N ILE A 534 18.44 -29.72 -26.94
CA ILE A 534 19.53 -30.21 -27.80
C ILE A 534 20.74 -30.65 -27.00
N THR A 535 20.99 -30.06 -25.82
CA THR A 535 22.07 -30.56 -24.95
C THR A 535 21.82 -31.98 -24.47
N ASP A 536 20.57 -32.35 -24.21
CA ASP A 536 20.21 -33.74 -23.91
C ASP A 536 20.25 -34.62 -25.17
N LYS A 537 19.61 -34.18 -26.28
CA LYS A 537 19.58 -34.90 -27.58
C LYS A 537 20.98 -35.28 -28.09
N TYR A 538 21.97 -34.41 -27.87
CA TYR A 538 23.37 -34.62 -28.27
C TYR A 538 24.27 -35.14 -27.14
N MET A 539 23.71 -35.55 -26.01
CA MET A 539 24.42 -36.13 -24.86
C MET A 539 25.54 -35.22 -24.30
N LEU A 540 25.26 -33.93 -24.20
CA LEU A 540 26.17 -32.89 -23.72
C LEU A 540 25.94 -32.59 -22.23
N ASN A 541 26.05 -33.63 -21.39
CA ASN A 541 25.69 -33.57 -19.97
C ASN A 541 26.44 -32.47 -19.20
N GLU A 542 27.75 -32.31 -19.44
CA GLU A 542 28.54 -31.25 -18.78
C GLU A 542 28.05 -29.83 -19.13
N LEU A 543 27.53 -29.65 -20.34
CA LEU A 543 26.99 -28.37 -20.78
C LEU A 543 25.58 -28.17 -20.21
N PHE A 544 24.75 -29.21 -20.21
CA PHE A 544 23.43 -29.20 -19.58
C PHE A 544 23.52 -28.81 -18.10
N ASP A 545 24.44 -29.41 -17.34
CA ASP A 545 24.66 -29.13 -15.91
C ASP A 545 25.04 -27.67 -15.63
N ARG A 546 25.59 -26.96 -16.63
CA ARG A 546 25.93 -25.53 -16.52
C ARG A 546 24.80 -24.63 -17.00
N ILE A 547 24.14 -25.01 -18.09
CA ILE A 547 23.05 -24.24 -18.72
C ILE A 547 21.79 -24.28 -17.84
N TYR A 548 21.44 -25.43 -17.27
CA TYR A 548 20.20 -25.58 -16.52
C TYR A 548 20.13 -24.69 -15.25
N PRO A 549 21.17 -24.60 -14.40
CA PRO A 549 21.18 -23.61 -13.32
C PRO A 549 21.17 -22.17 -13.82
N ALA A 550 21.76 -21.88 -14.99
CA ALA A 550 21.71 -20.55 -15.59
C ALA A 550 20.29 -20.21 -16.08
N PHE A 551 19.57 -21.17 -16.66
CA PHE A 551 18.17 -21.04 -17.09
C PHE A 551 17.27 -20.56 -15.95
N MET A 552 17.40 -21.15 -14.76
CA MET A 552 16.63 -20.72 -13.58
C MET A 552 16.89 -19.26 -13.19
N LYS A 553 18.02 -18.66 -13.60
CA LYS A 553 18.35 -17.25 -13.34
C LYS A 553 17.67 -16.27 -14.31
N TYR A 554 17.38 -16.72 -15.53
CA TYR A 554 16.75 -15.91 -16.60
C TYR A 554 15.22 -15.90 -16.50
N MET A 555 14.66 -16.55 -15.48
CA MET A 555 13.23 -16.50 -15.20
C MET A 555 12.77 -15.06 -14.95
N SER A 556 11.73 -14.66 -15.66
CA SER A 556 11.08 -13.36 -15.61
C SER A 556 9.58 -13.56 -15.74
N VAL A 557 8.77 -12.62 -15.26
CA VAL A 557 7.31 -12.77 -15.29
C VAL A 557 6.79 -12.96 -16.71
N GLU A 558 7.41 -12.31 -17.69
CA GLU A 558 7.05 -12.37 -19.11
C GLU A 558 7.26 -13.76 -19.73
N ASN A 559 8.17 -14.57 -19.17
CA ASN A 559 8.52 -15.87 -19.73
C ASN A 559 8.05 -17.06 -18.88
N CYS A 560 7.51 -16.82 -17.69
CA CYS A 560 7.08 -17.88 -16.78
C CYS A 560 5.99 -18.79 -17.37
N SER A 561 5.04 -18.25 -18.13
CA SER A 561 3.97 -19.06 -18.75
C SER A 561 4.54 -20.05 -19.77
N ILE A 562 5.43 -19.57 -20.64
CA ILE A 562 6.12 -20.38 -21.66
C ILE A 562 6.99 -21.45 -20.99
N ILE A 563 7.74 -21.07 -19.95
CA ILE A 563 8.59 -22.01 -19.22
C ILE A 563 7.74 -23.10 -18.56
N TYR A 564 6.66 -22.73 -17.88
CA TYR A 564 5.79 -23.69 -17.19
C TYR A 564 5.19 -24.70 -18.16
N GLU A 565 4.67 -24.23 -19.30
CA GLU A 565 4.14 -25.07 -20.38
C GLU A 565 5.21 -26.05 -20.89
N TRP A 566 6.41 -25.54 -21.16
CA TRP A 566 7.52 -26.35 -21.64
C TRP A 566 7.95 -27.43 -20.64
N VAL A 567 8.01 -27.12 -19.34
CA VAL A 567 8.35 -28.08 -18.29
C VAL A 567 7.29 -29.20 -18.24
N LYS A 568 6.00 -28.88 -18.33
CA LYS A 568 4.96 -29.92 -18.33
C LYS A 568 4.98 -30.77 -19.60
N LYS A 569 5.25 -30.17 -20.76
CA LYS A 569 5.30 -30.90 -22.05
C LYS A 569 6.55 -31.76 -22.24
N THR A 570 7.70 -31.27 -21.78
CA THR A 570 9.01 -31.82 -22.15
C THR A 570 9.85 -32.23 -20.95
N GLY A 571 9.62 -31.62 -19.77
CA GLY A 571 10.47 -31.76 -18.59
C GLY A 571 10.61 -33.20 -18.09
N PHE A 572 9.56 -34.01 -18.19
CA PHE A 572 9.59 -35.42 -17.79
C PHE A 572 10.59 -36.26 -18.62
N ARG A 573 10.86 -35.87 -19.87
CA ARG A 573 11.76 -36.59 -20.78
C ARG A 573 13.23 -36.32 -20.47
N LEU A 574 13.52 -35.10 -20.02
CA LEU A 574 14.88 -34.58 -19.87
C LEU A 574 15.49 -34.88 -18.48
N GLN A 575 14.83 -35.71 -17.66
CA GLN A 575 15.16 -35.92 -16.23
C GLN A 575 15.42 -34.60 -15.48
N ILE A 576 14.77 -33.53 -15.94
CA ILE A 576 14.87 -32.23 -15.30
C ILE A 576 14.36 -32.42 -13.88
N ASN A 577 15.16 -31.98 -12.91
CA ASN A 577 14.81 -32.07 -11.50
C ASN A 577 13.34 -31.61 -11.33
N PRO A 578 12.46 -32.41 -10.71
CA PRO A 578 11.00 -32.21 -10.63
C PRO A 578 10.59 -30.98 -9.77
N SER A 579 11.35 -29.90 -9.88
CA SER A 579 11.20 -28.65 -9.15
C SER A 579 11.14 -27.43 -10.07
N ALA A 580 11.41 -27.54 -11.38
CA ALA A 580 11.41 -26.37 -12.27
C ALA A 580 10.04 -25.67 -12.33
N ASP A 581 8.98 -26.45 -12.50
CA ASP A 581 7.58 -26.01 -12.43
C ASP A 581 7.26 -25.38 -11.07
N PHE A 582 7.67 -26.02 -9.97
CA PHE A 582 7.48 -25.48 -8.63
C PHE A 582 8.24 -24.16 -8.41
N GLU A 583 9.45 -24.04 -8.94
CA GLU A 583 10.24 -22.81 -8.85
C GLU A 583 9.63 -21.69 -9.69
N VAL A 584 9.00 -21.98 -10.83
CA VAL A 584 8.20 -21.00 -11.59
C VAL A 584 7.05 -20.47 -10.76
N ILE A 585 6.29 -21.36 -10.13
CA ILE A 585 5.16 -20.98 -9.26
C ILE A 585 5.66 -20.14 -8.09
N LYS A 586 6.73 -20.56 -7.41
CA LYS A 586 7.34 -19.81 -6.31
C LYS A 586 7.83 -18.44 -6.79
N TYR A 587 8.46 -18.35 -7.95
CA TYR A 587 8.92 -17.07 -8.51
C TYR A 587 7.75 -16.13 -8.81
N LEU A 588 6.69 -16.61 -9.47
CA LEU A 588 5.51 -15.81 -9.76
C LEU A 588 4.86 -15.28 -8.48
N LEU A 589 4.73 -16.11 -7.46
CA LEU A 589 4.03 -15.72 -6.22
C LEU A 589 4.91 -14.94 -5.23
N HIS A 590 6.23 -14.98 -5.35
CA HIS A 590 7.18 -14.31 -4.43
C HIS A 590 7.89 -13.07 -5.01
N SER A 591 7.95 -12.91 -6.33
CA SER A 591 8.72 -11.82 -6.96
C SER A 591 8.23 -10.40 -6.63
N ASN A 592 9.12 -9.41 -6.74
CA ASN A 592 8.81 -7.97 -6.52
C ASN A 592 8.30 -7.23 -7.77
N SER A 593 8.03 -7.97 -8.84
CA SER A 593 7.48 -7.44 -10.09
C SER A 593 6.06 -6.89 -9.91
N LYS A 594 5.62 -6.10 -10.90
CA LYS A 594 4.25 -5.55 -10.94
C LYS A 594 3.20 -6.64 -10.71
N PHE A 595 2.16 -6.30 -9.95
CA PHE A 595 1.10 -7.24 -9.64
C PHE A 595 0.32 -7.66 -10.89
N SER A 596 0.01 -6.70 -11.78
CA SER A 596 -0.70 -6.94 -13.05
C SER A 596 -0.01 -7.99 -13.91
N ASP A 597 1.31 -7.91 -14.01
CA ASP A 597 2.08 -8.76 -14.91
C ASP A 597 2.08 -10.21 -14.41
N ARG A 598 2.14 -10.38 -13.08
CA ARG A 598 2.05 -11.69 -12.44
C ARG A 598 0.67 -12.32 -12.57
N VAL A 599 -0.38 -11.52 -12.38
CA VAL A 599 -1.77 -11.98 -12.59
C VAL A 599 -1.93 -12.44 -14.04
N LYS A 600 -1.45 -11.66 -15.00
CA LYS A 600 -1.49 -12.02 -16.42
C LYS A 600 -0.73 -13.32 -16.69
N ALA A 601 0.49 -13.47 -16.17
CA ALA A 601 1.27 -14.69 -16.37
C ALA A 601 0.58 -15.94 -15.78
N ILE A 602 -0.06 -15.82 -14.61
CA ILE A 602 -0.85 -16.91 -14.02
C ILE A 602 -2.10 -17.19 -14.86
N GLN A 603 -2.77 -16.15 -15.35
CA GLN A 603 -3.94 -16.29 -16.23
C GLN A 603 -3.57 -16.99 -17.55
N ASP A 604 -2.41 -16.68 -18.12
CA ASP A 604 -1.90 -17.35 -19.32
C ASP A 604 -1.61 -18.83 -19.05
N ILE A 605 -1.12 -19.18 -17.85
CA ILE A 605 -0.93 -20.59 -17.44
C ILE A 605 -2.28 -21.31 -17.27
N THR A 606 -3.25 -20.67 -16.63
CA THR A 606 -4.54 -21.32 -16.32
C THR A 606 -5.45 -21.48 -17.51
N ARG A 607 -5.31 -20.63 -18.54
CA ARG A 607 -6.00 -20.76 -19.84
C ARG A 607 -5.54 -21.94 -20.67
N ASN A 608 -4.29 -22.37 -20.50
CA ASN A 608 -3.74 -23.48 -21.24
C ASN A 608 -4.28 -24.82 -20.68
N ASP A 609 -4.04 -25.92 -21.39
CA ASP A 609 -4.40 -27.29 -20.97
C ASP A 609 -3.76 -27.71 -19.63
N TYR A 610 -2.84 -26.89 -19.10
CA TYR A 610 -2.11 -27.10 -17.85
C TYR A 610 -2.74 -26.37 -16.64
N GLY A 611 -3.89 -25.73 -16.77
CA GLY A 611 -4.52 -25.02 -15.65
C GLY A 611 -4.81 -25.90 -14.43
N GLN A 612 -5.32 -27.12 -14.63
CA GLN A 612 -5.53 -28.06 -13.53
C GLN A 612 -4.19 -28.51 -12.91
N HIS A 613 -3.18 -28.77 -13.73
CA HIS A 613 -1.83 -29.12 -13.27
C HIS A 613 -1.22 -28.01 -12.41
N PHE A 614 -1.49 -26.74 -12.73
CA PHE A 614 -1.05 -25.61 -11.92
C PHE A 614 -1.70 -25.59 -10.53
N ILE A 615 -2.99 -25.92 -10.43
CA ILE A 615 -3.68 -26.07 -9.14
C ILE A 615 -3.13 -27.24 -8.33
N ASP A 616 -2.86 -28.36 -9.00
CA ASP A 616 -2.31 -29.55 -8.38
C ASP A 616 -0.90 -29.28 -7.82
N ASP A 617 -0.05 -28.62 -8.61
CA ASP A 617 1.29 -28.19 -8.18
C ASP A 617 1.22 -27.19 -7.01
N LEU A 618 0.28 -26.23 -7.04
CA LEU A 618 0.03 -25.32 -5.92
C LEU A 618 -0.30 -26.07 -4.64
N SER A 619 -1.13 -27.12 -4.74
CA SER A 619 -1.51 -27.94 -3.59
C SER A 619 -0.30 -28.67 -2.99
N ILE A 620 0.57 -29.20 -3.87
CA ILE A 620 1.82 -29.86 -3.49
C ILE A 620 2.79 -28.88 -2.81
N ILE A 621 2.88 -27.63 -3.28
CA ILE A 621 3.78 -26.61 -2.70
C ILE A 621 3.26 -26.12 -1.35
N LEU A 622 1.95 -25.92 -1.21
CA LEU A 622 1.35 -25.37 0.01
C LEU A 622 1.33 -26.37 1.17
N LYS A 623 1.10 -27.67 0.88
CA LYS A 623 0.94 -28.70 1.91
C LYS A 623 2.12 -28.81 2.88
N PRO A 624 3.40 -28.90 2.44
CA PRO A 624 4.55 -28.88 3.35
C PRO A 624 4.64 -27.60 4.17
N GLY A 625 4.30 -26.45 3.58
CA GLY A 625 4.28 -25.17 4.30
C GLY A 625 3.25 -25.15 5.43
N LEU A 626 2.06 -25.70 5.19
CA LEU A 626 1.01 -25.84 6.20
C LEU A 626 1.39 -26.83 7.29
N GLU A 627 1.98 -27.98 6.95
CA GLU A 627 2.49 -28.96 7.90
C GLU A 627 3.56 -28.37 8.82
N CYS A 628 4.54 -27.65 8.25
CA CYS A 628 5.57 -26.95 9.02
C CYS A 628 4.99 -25.89 9.97
N SER A 629 3.87 -25.25 9.61
CA SER A 629 3.24 -24.22 10.43
C SER A 629 2.61 -24.74 11.73
N ILE A 630 2.39 -26.06 11.84
CA ILE A 630 1.81 -26.71 13.04
C ILE A 630 2.88 -27.48 13.83
N TYR A 631 4.06 -27.73 13.26
CA TYR A 631 5.14 -28.49 13.91
C TYR A 631 5.63 -27.75 15.18
N GLY A 632 5.26 -28.27 16.35
CA GLY A 632 5.56 -27.67 17.66
C GLY A 632 4.36 -27.54 18.60
N ASP A 633 3.15 -27.83 18.14
CA ASP A 633 1.93 -27.74 18.96
C ASP A 633 1.47 -29.15 19.41
N HIS A 634 1.44 -29.40 20.72
CA HIS A 634 1.04 -30.69 21.30
C HIS A 634 -0.42 -31.09 21.01
N ASN A 635 -1.26 -30.16 20.54
CA ASN A 635 -2.67 -30.37 20.19
C ASN A 635 -2.93 -30.31 18.67
N ALA A 636 -1.96 -30.73 17.84
CA ALA A 636 -2.01 -30.64 16.37
C ALA A 636 -2.89 -31.70 15.67
N THR A 637 -3.42 -32.69 16.39
CA THR A 637 -4.07 -33.88 15.82
C THR A 637 -5.27 -33.56 14.92
N SER A 638 -6.10 -32.58 15.28
CA SER A 638 -7.24 -32.17 14.45
C SER A 638 -6.80 -31.44 13.16
N SER A 639 -5.81 -30.56 13.24
CA SER A 639 -5.30 -29.84 12.07
C SER A 639 -4.57 -30.77 11.11
N LEU A 640 -3.83 -31.76 11.62
CA LEU A 640 -3.22 -32.82 10.81
C LEU A 640 -4.28 -33.69 10.11
N PHE A 641 -5.39 -34.00 10.79
CA PHE A 641 -6.52 -34.69 10.18
C PHE A 641 -7.14 -33.89 9.02
N TYR A 642 -7.32 -32.58 9.16
CA TYR A 642 -7.85 -31.77 8.06
C TYR A 642 -6.85 -31.62 6.91
N LEU A 643 -5.54 -31.53 7.22
CA LEU A 643 -4.49 -31.50 6.18
C LEU A 643 -4.37 -32.80 5.41
N SER A 644 -4.69 -33.96 6.00
CA SER A 644 -4.71 -35.22 5.24
C SER A 644 -5.80 -35.22 4.15
N HIS A 645 -6.83 -34.39 4.32
CA HIS A 645 -7.91 -34.14 3.36
C HIS A 645 -7.73 -32.84 2.57
N PHE A 646 -6.58 -32.17 2.68
CA PHE A 646 -6.24 -31.07 1.78
C PHE A 646 -6.21 -31.61 0.35
N PRO A 647 -6.78 -30.92 -0.65
CA PRO A 647 -6.91 -31.45 -2.00
C PRO A 647 -5.59 -32.05 -2.48
N ASN A 648 -5.55 -33.38 -2.61
CA ASN A 648 -4.38 -34.07 -3.10
C ASN A 648 -4.45 -34.06 -4.63
N ALA A 649 -3.35 -33.69 -5.28
CA ALA A 649 -3.12 -33.77 -6.73
C ALA A 649 -3.37 -35.17 -7.35
N LEU A 650 -3.66 -36.19 -6.54
CA LEU A 650 -3.75 -37.60 -6.94
C LEU A 650 -5.16 -38.20 -6.85
N GLU A 651 -6.15 -37.52 -6.28
CA GLU A 651 -7.54 -38.04 -6.26
C GLU A 651 -8.35 -37.67 -7.51
N THR A 652 -7.94 -36.63 -8.25
CA THR A 652 -8.55 -36.23 -9.53
C THR A 652 -8.17 -37.11 -10.72
N LEU A 653 -7.09 -37.90 -10.63
CA LEU A 653 -6.68 -38.86 -11.68
C LEU A 653 -7.35 -40.25 -11.57
N LYS A 654 -8.24 -40.47 -10.58
CA LYS A 654 -8.98 -41.73 -10.42
C LYS A 654 -10.46 -41.66 -10.83
N MET A 655 -10.93 -40.51 -11.34
CA MET A 655 -12.32 -40.35 -11.81
C MET A 655 -12.45 -39.80 -13.25
N THR A 656 -11.44 -40.00 -14.07
CA THR A 656 -11.50 -39.92 -15.54
C THR A 656 -10.70 -41.09 -16.10
#